data_AF-A0A2T3XKG9-F1
#
_entry.id   AF-A0A2T3XKG9-F1
#
_cell.length_a   1.000
_cell.length_b   1.000
_cell.length_c   1.000
_cell.angle_alpha   90.00
_cell.angle_beta   90.00
_cell.angle_gamma   90.00
#
_symmetry.space_group_name_H-M   'P 1'
#
loop_
_entity.id
_entity.type
_entity.pdbx_description
1 polymer ?
#
loop_
_entity_poly.entity_id
_entity_poly.type
_entity_poly.pdbx_seq_one_letter_code
_entity_poly.pdbx_strand_id
1 'polypeptide(L)'
;MSTEVEPILERVADEQAAPPEKATSIALSAAERRAVTRRIALALIAGGLLALSFASEYLGATQESVSQVLAGLASLIVAGPVFASAWISLQRPSLHGVTDRLIALAILAAWATGDMRTAALLPIVMTFGHALEERSVLGSQEAIRALARLTSGNVRRVNAAGIVEEVPYESLCAGDLVEVVAGARIPADGVVRHGVSSVDNGPITGESVPLDASEGSAVFGGAMNLDGPLRIEVTHAGKQSTLGKIIELMQRAERAKPPITQVLERYMGGYLTLVLVIAAIVWFTSSNAMTMLAIIVAACPCALVLAAPATAIAGIAVGARHGILFRSAAFLDKLAEIDSLVIDKTGTLTYGELHVAELLLQPGVDSARVVELAARLGESSAHPVSRALVRYASAVAPSSLDREPFEHTRELRGLGVLSDTPAGVAVLGRQALLEQHVEGLPPPPEHVDGPCVGLALNGKLLAWFAFADALRAEARDALADLRTLGLARQALLTGDRAPVARRRAVEVGIETVVSQALPHDKLDFVTQEMKAGHRPLVVGDGLNDLLAIKAGATSIAMGERGIDIAVASADVVLLSDDLRRIATCIRLGRRCRRTATINAAIGLAWTVGVIALAAAGPLSAVWVAILHNVGTFVVIANAGRLLRIDESA
;
A
#
# COMPACT_ATOMS: atom_id res chain seq x y z
N MET A 1 23.23 -26.37 19.13
CA MET A 1 21.89 -26.53 18.55
C MET A 1 21.91 -25.89 17.18
N SER A 2 22.64 -26.51 16.25
CA SER A 2 23.14 -25.83 15.04
C SER A 2 22.64 -26.51 13.76
N THR A 3 21.50 -27.20 13.81
CA THR A 3 21.06 -28.15 12.77
C THR A 3 19.61 -27.97 12.31
N GLU A 4 19.01 -26.79 12.52
CA GLU A 4 17.64 -26.49 12.06
C GLU A 4 17.51 -25.32 11.06
N VAL A 5 18.63 -24.64 10.71
CA VAL A 5 18.58 -23.44 9.85
C VAL A 5 18.67 -23.79 8.34
N GLU A 6 19.32 -24.90 8.01
CA GLU A 6 19.61 -25.31 6.63
C GLU A 6 18.36 -25.70 5.79
N PRO A 7 17.36 -26.44 6.30
CA PRO A 7 16.21 -26.84 5.49
C PRO A 7 15.20 -25.71 5.22
N ILE A 8 15.34 -24.55 5.89
CA ILE A 8 14.50 -23.36 5.67
C ILE A 8 15.08 -22.52 4.51
N LEU A 9 16.40 -22.49 4.35
CA LEU A 9 17.06 -21.78 3.26
C LEU A 9 16.88 -22.50 1.91
N GLU A 10 16.85 -23.83 1.89
CA GLU A 10 16.53 -24.59 0.67
C GLU A 10 15.08 -24.41 0.20
N ARG A 11 14.11 -24.29 1.13
CA ARG A 11 12.70 -24.00 0.76
C ARG A 11 12.50 -22.61 0.15
N VAL A 12 13.30 -21.62 0.57
CA VAL A 12 13.28 -20.27 -0.01
C VAL A 12 13.96 -20.25 -1.38
N ALA A 13 14.94 -21.12 -1.63
CA ALA A 13 15.58 -21.27 -2.93
C ALA A 13 14.67 -21.98 -3.97
N ASP A 14 13.86 -22.96 -3.55
CA ASP A 14 12.93 -23.67 -4.44
C ASP A 14 11.72 -22.82 -4.86
N GLU A 15 11.27 -21.88 -4.02
CA GLU A 15 10.23 -20.90 -4.39
C GLU A 15 10.70 -19.86 -5.43
N GLN A 16 12.02 -19.69 -5.59
CA GLN A 16 12.62 -18.80 -6.60
C GLN A 16 12.83 -19.48 -7.98
N ALA A 17 12.58 -20.79 -8.09
CA ALA A 17 12.79 -21.56 -9.33
C ALA A 17 11.51 -21.79 -10.17
N ALA A 18 10.36 -21.19 -9.79
CA ALA A 18 9.16 -21.25 -10.60
C ALA A 18 9.31 -20.41 -11.88
N PRO A 19 8.93 -20.93 -13.06
CA PRO A 19 9.04 -20.19 -14.33
C PRO A 19 8.23 -18.88 -14.23
N PRO A 20 8.68 -17.79 -14.89
CA PRO A 20 8.03 -16.49 -14.77
C PRO A 20 6.58 -16.60 -15.23
N GLU A 21 5.63 -16.52 -14.29
CA GLU A 21 4.22 -16.36 -14.61
C GLU A 21 4.07 -15.13 -15.50
N LYS A 22 3.58 -15.36 -16.73
CA LYS A 22 3.28 -14.31 -17.71
C LYS A 22 2.49 -13.21 -17.03
N ALA A 23 2.98 -11.98 -17.14
CA ALA A 23 2.34 -10.77 -16.63
C ALA A 23 0.87 -10.73 -17.08
N THR A 24 -0.04 -11.11 -16.18
CA THR A 24 -1.47 -11.02 -16.40
C THR A 24 -1.88 -9.63 -16.00
N SER A 25 -2.05 -8.78 -17.01
CA SER A 25 -2.64 -7.46 -16.91
C SER A 25 -3.94 -7.50 -16.09
N ILE A 26 -4.23 -6.39 -15.41
CA ILE A 26 -5.39 -6.07 -14.55
C ILE A 26 -6.75 -6.13 -15.32
N ALA A 27 -6.71 -6.57 -16.57
CA ALA A 27 -7.88 -6.98 -17.32
C ALA A 27 -8.34 -8.35 -16.83
N LEU A 28 -9.65 -8.54 -16.60
CA LEU A 28 -10.28 -9.87 -16.67
C LEU A 28 -9.55 -10.69 -17.74
N SER A 29 -9.09 -11.88 -17.39
CA SER A 29 -8.36 -12.73 -18.33
C SER A 29 -9.17 -12.87 -19.60
N ALA A 30 -8.51 -13.10 -20.74
CA ALA A 30 -9.23 -13.24 -22.01
C ALA A 30 -10.33 -14.34 -21.94
N ALA A 31 -10.18 -15.32 -21.05
CA ALA A 31 -11.18 -16.33 -20.74
C ALA A 31 -12.36 -15.78 -19.91
N GLU A 32 -12.10 -15.02 -18.84
CA GLU A 32 -13.14 -14.40 -18.01
C GLU A 32 -13.97 -13.37 -18.78
N ARG A 33 -13.32 -12.51 -19.59
CA ARG A 33 -14.05 -11.58 -20.48
C ARG A 33 -14.99 -12.31 -21.42
N ARG A 34 -14.52 -13.41 -22.03
CA ARG A 34 -15.35 -14.23 -22.91
C ARG A 34 -16.52 -14.86 -22.15
N ALA A 35 -16.31 -15.30 -20.92
CA ALA A 35 -17.36 -15.87 -20.08
C ALA A 35 -18.45 -14.84 -19.73
N VAL A 36 -18.07 -13.64 -19.29
CA VAL A 36 -18.99 -12.53 -18.99
C VAL A 36 -19.75 -12.09 -20.25
N THR A 37 -19.04 -11.84 -21.35
CA THR A 37 -19.66 -11.47 -22.63
C THR A 37 -20.63 -12.54 -23.12
N ARG A 38 -20.30 -13.82 -22.99
CA ARG A 38 -21.20 -14.92 -23.35
C ARG A 38 -22.45 -14.93 -22.48
N ARG A 39 -22.34 -14.73 -21.16
CA ARG A 39 -23.50 -14.65 -20.25
C ARG A 39 -24.43 -13.49 -20.61
N ILE A 40 -23.88 -12.30 -20.86
CA ILE A 40 -24.66 -11.12 -21.27
C ILE A 40 -25.32 -11.35 -22.63
N ALA A 41 -24.60 -11.92 -23.60
CA ALA A 41 -25.17 -12.24 -24.91
C ALA A 41 -26.34 -13.22 -24.81
N LEU A 42 -26.20 -14.29 -24.01
CA LEU A 42 -27.28 -15.24 -23.76
C LEU A 42 -28.48 -14.57 -23.06
N ALA A 43 -28.24 -13.70 -22.08
CA ALA A 43 -29.29 -12.93 -21.41
C ALA A 43 -30.01 -11.96 -22.37
N LEU A 44 -29.28 -11.33 -23.30
CA LEU A 44 -29.86 -10.45 -24.33
C LEU A 44 -30.70 -11.24 -25.34
N ILE A 45 -30.23 -12.40 -25.79
CA ILE A 45 -30.99 -13.29 -26.70
C ILE A 45 -32.28 -13.75 -26.01
N ALA A 46 -32.18 -14.22 -24.75
CA ALA A 46 -33.34 -14.61 -23.97
C ALA A 46 -34.29 -13.42 -23.71
N GLY A 47 -33.76 -12.23 -23.45
CA GLY A 47 -34.53 -11.00 -23.33
C GLY A 47 -35.28 -10.64 -24.61
N GLY A 48 -34.66 -10.83 -25.78
CA GLY A 48 -35.32 -10.67 -27.08
C GLY A 48 -36.47 -11.64 -27.30
N LEU A 49 -36.27 -12.93 -26.97
CA LEU A 49 -37.34 -13.94 -27.02
C LEU A 49 -38.48 -13.64 -26.04
N LEU A 50 -38.15 -13.15 -24.84
CA LEU A 50 -39.13 -12.75 -23.84
C LEU A 50 -39.91 -11.50 -24.27
N ALA A 51 -39.25 -10.52 -24.90
CA ALA A 51 -39.90 -9.35 -25.47
C ALA A 51 -40.86 -9.74 -26.61
N LEU A 52 -40.45 -10.69 -27.47
CA LEU A 52 -41.32 -11.28 -28.49
C LEU A 52 -42.51 -12.03 -27.87
N SER A 53 -42.30 -12.76 -26.77
CA SER A 53 -43.36 -13.44 -26.01
C SER A 53 -44.42 -12.47 -25.47
N PHE A 54 -44.01 -11.29 -24.95
CA PHE A 54 -44.93 -10.24 -24.52
C PHE A 54 -45.59 -9.51 -25.71
N ALA A 55 -44.84 -9.23 -26.77
CA ALA A 55 -45.36 -8.55 -27.95
C ALA A 55 -46.40 -9.39 -28.69
N SER A 56 -46.22 -10.70 -28.77
CA SER A 56 -47.14 -11.60 -29.45
C SER A 56 -48.49 -11.71 -28.72
N GLU A 57 -48.50 -11.57 -27.40
CA GLU A 57 -49.69 -11.48 -26.55
C GLU A 57 -50.38 -10.12 -26.69
N TYR A 58 -49.61 -9.02 -26.66
CA TYR A 58 -50.16 -7.66 -26.80
C TYR A 58 -50.77 -7.38 -28.18
N LEU A 59 -50.13 -7.86 -29.25
CA LEU A 59 -50.59 -7.67 -30.62
C LEU A 59 -51.75 -8.60 -31.00
N GLY A 60 -52.18 -9.51 -30.10
CA GLY A 60 -53.21 -10.52 -30.38
C GLY A 60 -52.87 -11.45 -31.55
N ALA A 61 -51.58 -11.49 -31.94
CA ALA A 61 -51.15 -12.05 -33.21
C ALA A 61 -50.90 -13.58 -33.17
N THR A 62 -50.92 -14.21 -31.98
CA THR A 62 -50.61 -15.63 -31.81
C THR A 62 -51.41 -16.29 -30.67
N GLN A 63 -51.62 -17.61 -30.78
CA GLN A 63 -52.15 -18.44 -29.68
C GLN A 63 -51.28 -18.32 -28.42
N GLU A 64 -51.90 -18.41 -27.24
CA GLU A 64 -51.25 -18.38 -25.92
C GLU A 64 -50.07 -19.38 -25.81
N SER A 65 -50.16 -20.50 -26.53
CA SER A 65 -49.13 -21.52 -26.69
C SER A 65 -47.80 -20.98 -27.26
N VAL A 66 -47.85 -20.07 -28.23
CA VAL A 66 -46.63 -19.52 -28.86
C VAL A 66 -45.89 -18.59 -27.88
N SER A 67 -46.62 -17.76 -27.14
CA SER A 67 -46.04 -16.89 -26.11
C SER A 67 -45.34 -17.71 -25.01
N GLN A 68 -45.97 -18.80 -24.56
CA GLN A 68 -45.39 -19.71 -23.56
C GLN A 68 -44.16 -20.47 -24.10
N VAL A 69 -44.18 -20.91 -25.35
CA VAL A 69 -43.02 -21.57 -25.99
C VAL A 69 -41.84 -20.60 -26.09
N LEU A 70 -42.08 -19.35 -26.49
CA LEU A 70 -41.03 -18.32 -26.56
C LEU A 70 -40.43 -18.02 -25.18
N ALA A 71 -41.27 -17.92 -24.13
CA ALA A 71 -40.80 -17.75 -22.76
C ALA A 71 -40.04 -18.99 -22.24
N GLY A 72 -40.50 -20.19 -22.58
CA GLY A 72 -39.83 -21.45 -22.25
C GLY A 72 -38.44 -21.53 -22.88
N LEU A 73 -38.33 -21.24 -24.18
CA LEU A 73 -37.05 -21.16 -24.90
C LEU A 73 -36.12 -20.11 -24.29
N ALA A 74 -36.64 -18.92 -23.96
CA ALA A 74 -35.87 -17.90 -23.24
C ALA A 74 -35.32 -18.45 -21.92
N SER A 75 -36.15 -19.12 -21.11
CA SER A 75 -35.73 -19.67 -19.82
C SER A 75 -34.63 -20.74 -19.96
N LEU A 76 -34.71 -21.60 -20.97
CA LEU A 76 -33.72 -22.65 -21.23
C LEU A 76 -32.35 -22.07 -21.60
N ILE A 77 -32.33 -20.97 -22.36
CA ILE A 77 -31.08 -20.29 -22.77
C ILE A 77 -30.31 -19.77 -21.56
N VAL A 78 -31.00 -19.16 -20.58
CA VAL A 78 -30.35 -18.61 -19.39
C VAL A 78 -30.10 -19.65 -18.30
N ALA A 79 -30.87 -20.74 -18.29
CA ALA A 79 -30.73 -21.83 -17.33
C ALA A 79 -29.34 -22.48 -17.35
N GLY A 80 -28.76 -22.74 -18.53
CA GLY A 80 -27.46 -23.42 -18.67
C GLY A 80 -26.34 -22.76 -17.85
N PRO A 81 -26.03 -21.46 -18.07
CA PRO A 81 -25.05 -20.73 -17.27
C PRO A 81 -25.37 -20.68 -15.77
N VAL A 82 -26.64 -20.54 -15.40
CA VAL A 82 -27.06 -20.48 -13.99
C VAL A 82 -26.82 -21.82 -13.29
N PHE A 83 -27.29 -22.94 -13.87
CA PHE A 83 -27.08 -24.26 -13.29
C PHE A 83 -25.60 -24.66 -13.26
N ALA A 84 -24.82 -24.30 -14.29
CA ALA A 84 -23.37 -24.51 -14.27
C ALA A 84 -22.70 -23.78 -13.10
N SER A 85 -23.09 -22.53 -12.84
CA SER A 85 -22.54 -21.74 -11.72
C SER A 85 -22.97 -22.30 -10.36
N ALA A 86 -24.24 -22.67 -10.22
CA ALA A 86 -24.75 -23.32 -9.00
C ALA A 86 -24.06 -24.66 -8.73
N TRP A 87 -23.77 -25.45 -9.77
CA TRP A 87 -23.05 -26.72 -9.65
C TRP A 87 -21.59 -26.52 -9.22
N ILE A 88 -20.88 -25.60 -9.87
CA ILE A 88 -19.51 -25.22 -9.48
C ILE A 88 -19.49 -24.74 -8.03
N SER A 89 -20.49 -23.95 -7.63
CA SER A 89 -20.62 -23.46 -6.27
C SER A 89 -20.75 -24.59 -5.25
N LEU A 90 -21.48 -25.67 -5.54
CA LEU A 90 -21.59 -26.81 -4.62
C LEU A 90 -20.23 -27.48 -4.38
N GLN A 91 -19.38 -27.54 -5.41
CA GLN A 91 -18.04 -28.10 -5.31
C GLN A 91 -17.06 -27.13 -4.63
N ARG A 92 -17.23 -25.83 -4.85
CA ARG A 92 -16.36 -24.76 -4.34
C ARG A 92 -17.20 -23.69 -3.64
N PRO A 93 -17.50 -23.86 -2.34
CA PRO A 93 -18.34 -22.91 -1.59
C PRO A 93 -17.73 -21.51 -1.58
N SER A 94 -18.55 -20.50 -1.86
CA SER A 94 -18.19 -19.07 -1.82
C SER A 94 -19.44 -18.23 -1.54
N LEU A 95 -19.27 -16.95 -1.20
CA LEU A 95 -20.39 -16.02 -0.96
C LEU A 95 -21.30 -15.87 -2.19
N HIS A 96 -20.70 -15.59 -3.36
CA HIS A 96 -21.40 -15.54 -4.65
C HIS A 96 -22.02 -16.89 -5.02
N GLY A 97 -21.47 -17.98 -4.51
CA GLY A 97 -22.03 -19.31 -4.70
C GLY A 97 -23.44 -19.48 -4.10
N VAL A 98 -23.76 -18.80 -3.00
CA VAL A 98 -25.10 -18.86 -2.40
C VAL A 98 -26.13 -18.22 -3.32
N THR A 99 -25.78 -17.09 -3.95
CA THR A 99 -26.67 -16.35 -4.85
C THR A 99 -26.98 -17.20 -6.08
N ASP A 100 -25.95 -17.85 -6.66
CA ASP A 100 -26.11 -18.76 -7.80
C ASP A 100 -27.04 -19.94 -7.47
N ARG A 101 -26.93 -20.52 -6.27
CA ARG A 101 -27.80 -21.62 -5.82
C ARG A 101 -29.24 -21.17 -5.61
N LEU A 102 -29.47 -20.00 -5.00
CA LEU A 102 -30.81 -19.45 -4.79
C LEU A 102 -31.50 -19.13 -6.13
N ILE A 103 -30.77 -18.57 -7.10
CA ILE A 103 -31.31 -18.29 -8.44
C ILE A 103 -31.62 -19.61 -9.17
N ALA A 104 -30.75 -20.62 -9.11
CA ALA A 104 -31.02 -21.93 -9.70
C ALA A 104 -32.27 -22.60 -9.09
N LEU A 105 -32.43 -22.55 -7.76
CA LEU A 105 -33.63 -23.04 -7.09
C LEU A 105 -34.88 -22.26 -7.49
N ALA A 106 -34.77 -20.95 -7.67
CA ALA A 106 -35.87 -20.11 -8.13
C ALA A 106 -36.30 -20.46 -9.57
N ILE A 107 -35.36 -20.76 -10.49
CA ILE A 107 -35.70 -21.25 -11.83
C ILE A 107 -36.44 -22.59 -11.74
N LEU A 108 -35.94 -23.54 -10.95
CA LEU A 108 -36.59 -24.85 -10.77
C LEU A 108 -38.00 -24.71 -10.21
N ALA A 109 -38.19 -23.84 -9.22
CA ALA A 109 -39.49 -23.56 -8.65
C ALA A 109 -40.44 -22.92 -9.67
N ALA A 110 -39.98 -21.93 -10.45
CA ALA A 110 -40.77 -21.30 -11.50
C ALA A 110 -41.15 -22.28 -12.62
N TRP A 111 -40.26 -23.20 -12.99
CA TRP A 111 -40.58 -24.28 -13.92
C TRP A 111 -41.64 -25.24 -13.36
N ALA A 112 -41.50 -25.63 -12.09
CA ALA A 112 -42.46 -26.50 -11.42
C ALA A 112 -43.85 -25.88 -11.29
N THR A 113 -43.95 -24.55 -11.17
CA THR A 113 -45.23 -23.82 -11.13
C THR A 113 -45.77 -23.44 -12.51
N GLY A 114 -45.04 -23.74 -13.59
CA GLY A 114 -45.42 -23.38 -14.96
C GLY A 114 -45.16 -21.92 -15.34
N ASP A 115 -44.50 -21.12 -14.49
CA ASP A 115 -44.21 -19.71 -14.78
C ASP A 115 -42.91 -19.55 -15.58
N MET A 116 -43.01 -19.81 -16.89
CA MET A 116 -41.89 -19.69 -17.82
C MET A 116 -41.36 -18.26 -17.95
N ARG A 117 -42.22 -17.25 -17.72
CA ARG A 117 -41.83 -15.83 -17.82
C ARG A 117 -40.94 -15.45 -16.67
N THR A 118 -41.30 -15.81 -15.44
CA THR A 118 -40.45 -15.58 -14.27
C THR A 118 -39.16 -16.41 -14.35
N ALA A 119 -39.24 -17.66 -14.83
CA ALA A 119 -38.06 -18.51 -15.04
C ALA A 119 -37.04 -17.91 -16.04
N ALA A 120 -37.48 -17.12 -17.02
CA ALA A 120 -36.61 -16.39 -17.93
C ALA A 120 -36.18 -15.02 -17.38
N LEU A 121 -37.13 -14.23 -16.87
CA LEU A 121 -36.91 -12.82 -16.50
C LEU A 121 -36.00 -12.68 -15.28
N LEU A 122 -36.14 -13.54 -14.29
CA LEU A 122 -35.37 -13.47 -13.05
C LEU A 122 -33.86 -13.62 -13.30
N PRO A 123 -33.37 -14.66 -14.01
CA PRO A 123 -31.95 -14.77 -14.37
C PRO A 123 -31.43 -13.61 -15.22
N ILE A 124 -32.26 -13.06 -16.12
CA ILE A 124 -31.90 -11.89 -16.94
C ILE A 124 -31.64 -10.69 -16.03
N VAL A 125 -32.61 -10.34 -15.18
CA VAL A 125 -32.49 -9.21 -14.24
C VAL A 125 -31.28 -9.37 -13.33
N MET A 126 -31.05 -10.56 -12.78
CA MET A 126 -29.89 -10.83 -11.92
C MET A 126 -28.56 -10.76 -12.68
N THR A 127 -28.51 -11.23 -13.93
CA THR A 127 -27.31 -11.12 -14.77
C THR A 127 -26.95 -9.65 -15.03
N PHE A 128 -27.94 -8.81 -15.32
CA PHE A 128 -27.72 -7.36 -15.45
C PHE A 128 -27.31 -6.70 -14.13
N GLY A 129 -27.95 -7.09 -13.02
CA GLY A 129 -27.59 -6.64 -11.67
C GLY A 129 -26.13 -6.92 -11.33
N HIS A 130 -25.68 -8.17 -11.47
CA HIS A 130 -24.29 -8.57 -11.26
C HIS A 130 -23.33 -7.85 -12.22
N ALA A 131 -23.70 -7.66 -13.50
CA ALA A 131 -22.86 -6.94 -14.45
C ALA A 131 -22.68 -5.45 -14.09
N LEU A 132 -23.73 -4.82 -13.55
CA LEU A 132 -23.66 -3.43 -13.05
C LEU A 132 -22.86 -3.34 -11.74
N GLU A 133 -23.00 -4.32 -10.85
CA GLU A 133 -22.19 -4.46 -9.64
C GLU A 133 -20.69 -4.58 -9.98
N GLU A 134 -20.34 -5.52 -10.86
CA GLU A 134 -18.96 -5.74 -11.30
C GLU A 134 -18.37 -4.46 -11.92
N ARG A 135 -19.09 -3.80 -12.83
CA ARG A 135 -18.65 -2.52 -13.41
C ARG A 135 -18.43 -1.42 -12.39
N SER A 136 -19.27 -1.33 -11.37
CA SER A 136 -19.16 -0.30 -10.34
C SER A 136 -17.93 -0.52 -9.44
N VAL A 137 -17.62 -1.78 -9.13
CA VAL A 137 -16.40 -2.18 -8.43
C VAL A 137 -15.16 -1.89 -9.30
N LEU A 138 -15.22 -2.23 -10.59
CA LEU A 138 -14.15 -1.93 -11.57
C LEU A 138 -13.89 -0.42 -11.72
N GLY A 139 -14.89 0.45 -11.51
CA GLY A 139 -14.70 1.90 -11.54
C GLY A 139 -13.81 2.41 -10.39
N SER A 140 -13.84 1.75 -9.24
CA SER A 140 -13.00 2.10 -8.08
C SER A 140 -11.52 1.72 -8.28
N GLN A 141 -11.22 0.87 -9.26
CA GLN A 141 -9.85 0.47 -9.63
C GLN A 141 -9.15 1.48 -10.56
N GLU A 142 -9.83 2.52 -11.05
CA GLU A 142 -9.25 3.47 -12.02
C GLU A 142 -8.04 4.23 -11.43
N ALA A 143 -8.01 4.47 -10.11
CA ALA A 143 -6.85 5.05 -9.43
C ALA A 143 -5.60 4.15 -9.52
N ILE A 144 -5.79 2.84 -9.41
CA ILE A 144 -4.73 1.84 -9.56
C ILE A 144 -4.28 1.76 -11.03
N ARG A 145 -5.24 1.83 -11.97
CA ARG A 145 -4.94 1.89 -13.41
C ARG A 145 -4.17 3.15 -13.78
N ALA A 146 -4.43 4.28 -13.12
CA ALA A 146 -3.69 5.52 -13.34
C ALA A 146 -2.19 5.34 -13.00
N LEU A 147 -1.87 4.67 -11.89
CA LEU A 147 -0.50 4.31 -11.52
C LEU A 147 0.14 3.34 -12.53
N ALA A 148 -0.59 2.31 -12.97
CA ALA A 148 -0.08 1.38 -13.98
C ALA A 148 0.15 2.03 -15.37
N ARG A 149 -0.59 3.09 -15.71
CA ARG A 149 -0.34 3.88 -16.92
C ARG A 149 0.98 4.66 -16.85
N LEU A 150 1.52 4.91 -15.66
CA LEU A 150 2.82 5.56 -15.48
C LEU A 150 3.99 4.69 -15.96
N THR A 151 3.81 3.37 -16.02
CA THR A 151 4.82 2.40 -16.50
C THR A 151 4.53 1.89 -17.91
N SER A 152 3.87 2.69 -18.76
CA SER A 152 3.55 2.31 -20.14
C SER A 152 3.99 3.41 -21.12
N GLY A 153 4.68 3.04 -22.19
CA GLY A 153 5.14 3.98 -23.22
C GLY A 153 6.50 3.63 -23.83
N ASN A 154 6.98 4.51 -24.70
CA ASN A 154 8.34 4.45 -25.24
C ASN A 154 9.30 5.25 -24.34
N VAL A 155 10.53 4.78 -24.25
CA VAL A 155 11.62 5.37 -23.49
C VAL A 155 12.74 5.75 -24.45
N ARG A 156 13.30 6.95 -24.28
CA ARG A 156 14.46 7.43 -25.02
C ARG A 156 15.73 6.84 -24.41
N ARG A 157 16.24 5.76 -25.00
CA ARG A 157 17.51 5.14 -24.61
C ARG A 157 18.65 5.72 -25.45
N VAL A 158 19.78 6.01 -24.82
CA VAL A 158 21.02 6.43 -25.47
C VAL A 158 21.87 5.18 -25.68
N ASN A 159 22.14 4.84 -26.94
CA ASN A 159 22.97 3.68 -27.27
C ASN A 159 24.47 3.96 -27.06
N ALA A 160 25.31 2.93 -27.21
CA ALA A 160 26.76 3.05 -27.03
C ALA A 160 27.45 4.02 -28.02
N ALA A 161 26.79 4.36 -29.13
CA ALA A 161 27.26 5.35 -30.10
C ALA A 161 26.82 6.79 -29.77
N GLY A 162 26.11 6.99 -28.65
CA GLY A 162 25.59 8.29 -28.22
C GLY A 162 24.31 8.74 -28.94
N ILE A 163 23.68 7.85 -29.72
CA ILE A 163 22.46 8.14 -30.47
C ILE A 163 21.24 7.77 -29.61
N VAL A 164 20.24 8.65 -29.59
CA VAL A 164 18.97 8.43 -28.89
C VAL A 164 18.02 7.60 -29.75
N GLU A 165 17.54 6.48 -29.22
CA GLU A 165 16.53 5.61 -29.82
C GLU A 165 15.30 5.49 -28.91
N GLU A 166 14.12 5.33 -29.51
CA GLU A 166 12.89 5.02 -28.75
C GLU A 166 12.72 3.51 -28.64
N VAL A 167 12.66 3.01 -27.41
CA VAL A 167 12.44 1.60 -27.10
C VAL A 167 11.24 1.41 -26.19
N PRO A 168 10.48 0.31 -26.29
CA PRO A 168 9.39 0.03 -25.35
C PRO A 168 9.90 -0.05 -23.91
N TYR A 169 9.10 0.41 -22.95
CA TYR A 169 9.40 0.35 -21.52
C TYR A 169 9.88 -1.03 -21.04
N GLU A 170 9.28 -2.09 -21.56
CA GLU A 170 9.55 -3.47 -21.17
C GLU A 170 10.94 -3.97 -21.61
N SER A 171 11.60 -3.24 -22.51
CA SER A 171 12.94 -3.57 -23.01
C SER A 171 14.07 -2.88 -22.25
N LEU A 172 13.73 -2.02 -21.29
CA LEU A 172 14.70 -1.31 -20.46
C LEU A 172 15.39 -2.28 -19.48
N CYS A 173 16.72 -2.22 -19.44
CA CYS A 173 17.54 -3.04 -18.55
C CYS A 173 18.35 -2.15 -17.59
N ALA A 174 18.77 -2.73 -16.46
CA ALA A 174 19.77 -2.09 -15.61
C ALA A 174 21.08 -1.88 -16.40
N GLY A 175 21.70 -0.71 -16.22
CA GLY A 175 22.85 -0.24 -16.96
C GLY A 175 22.51 0.55 -18.24
N ASP A 176 21.26 0.57 -18.69
CA ASP A 176 20.86 1.42 -19.82
C ASP A 176 20.98 2.90 -19.45
N LEU A 177 21.47 3.73 -20.38
CA LEU A 177 21.46 5.18 -20.23
C LEU A 177 20.20 5.75 -20.90
N VAL A 178 19.34 6.41 -20.15
CA VAL A 178 18.11 7.02 -20.68
C VAL A 178 18.15 8.54 -20.63
N GLU A 179 17.59 9.18 -21.65
CA GLU A 179 17.46 10.63 -21.73
C GLU A 179 16.03 11.04 -21.36
N VAL A 180 15.90 11.87 -20.33
CA VAL A 180 14.62 12.39 -19.86
C VAL A 180 14.61 13.90 -20.06
N VAL A 181 13.78 14.37 -20.98
CA VAL A 181 13.61 15.81 -21.25
C VAL A 181 12.78 16.49 -20.17
N ALA A 182 12.81 17.82 -20.12
CA ALA A 182 11.96 18.61 -19.23
C ALA A 182 10.47 18.32 -19.49
N GLY A 183 9.68 18.20 -18.43
CA GLY A 183 8.27 17.80 -18.44
C GLY A 183 8.02 16.31 -18.69
N ALA A 184 9.05 15.50 -18.95
CA ALA A 184 8.89 14.06 -19.13
C ALA A 184 9.01 13.30 -17.81
N ARG A 185 8.40 12.11 -17.76
CA ARG A 185 8.52 11.21 -16.62
C ARG A 185 9.81 10.40 -16.70
N ILE A 186 10.40 10.16 -15.54
CA ILE A 186 11.52 9.26 -15.36
C ILE A 186 10.98 7.83 -15.49
N PRO A 187 11.49 7.00 -16.41
CA PRO A 187 10.91 5.68 -16.69
C PRO A 187 11.26 4.64 -15.61
N ALA A 188 12.48 4.67 -15.10
CA ALA A 188 13.02 3.64 -14.23
C ALA A 188 13.91 4.28 -13.15
N ASP A 189 14.17 3.54 -12.08
CA ASP A 189 15.03 4.04 -11.02
C ASP A 189 16.47 4.11 -11.53
N GLY A 190 17.19 5.14 -11.15
CA GLY A 190 18.52 5.36 -11.68
C GLY A 190 19.32 6.43 -10.97
N VAL A 191 20.50 6.68 -11.50
CA VAL A 191 21.40 7.74 -11.03
C VAL A 191 21.64 8.71 -12.17
N VAL A 192 21.53 10.01 -11.88
CA VAL A 192 21.83 11.06 -12.85
C VAL A 192 23.32 11.01 -13.18
N ARG A 193 23.65 10.83 -14.45
CA ARG A 193 25.02 10.91 -14.98
C ARG A 193 25.33 12.24 -15.62
N HIS A 194 24.34 12.93 -16.18
CA HIS A 194 24.51 14.28 -16.71
C HIS A 194 23.21 15.08 -16.58
N GLY A 195 23.37 16.38 -16.38
CA GLY A 195 22.27 17.35 -16.27
C GLY A 195 22.03 17.81 -14.83
N VAL A 196 21.31 18.92 -14.72
CA VAL A 196 20.80 19.48 -13.47
C VAL A 196 19.34 19.86 -13.71
N SER A 197 18.45 19.45 -12.82
CA SER A 197 17.01 19.73 -12.93
C SER A 197 16.32 19.53 -11.58
N SER A 198 15.13 20.11 -11.40
CA SER A 198 14.25 19.73 -10.30
C SER A 198 13.41 18.50 -10.70
N VAL A 199 13.23 17.57 -9.77
CA VAL A 199 12.43 16.35 -9.94
C VAL A 199 11.24 16.38 -8.98
N ASP A 200 10.05 16.25 -9.52
CA ASP A 200 8.80 16.17 -8.77
C ASP A 200 8.41 14.70 -8.54
N ASN A 201 8.50 14.27 -7.27
CA ASN A 201 8.07 12.95 -6.81
C ASN A 201 6.56 12.89 -6.53
N GLY A 202 5.84 14.01 -6.56
CA GLY A 202 4.43 14.14 -6.22
C GLY A 202 3.49 13.13 -6.90
N PRO A 203 3.69 12.74 -8.17
CA PRO A 203 2.89 11.66 -8.80
C PRO A 203 2.97 10.29 -8.10
N ILE A 204 4.02 10.05 -7.31
CA ILE A 204 4.26 8.81 -6.57
C ILE A 204 4.03 9.03 -5.07
N THR A 205 4.69 10.04 -4.49
CA THR A 205 4.74 10.25 -3.03
C THR A 205 3.62 11.16 -2.52
N GLY A 206 2.97 11.91 -3.42
CA GLY A 206 1.98 12.94 -3.07
C GLY A 206 2.58 14.22 -2.46
N GLU A 207 3.91 14.34 -2.40
CA GLU A 207 4.58 15.56 -1.92
C GLU A 207 4.61 16.65 -2.99
N SER A 208 4.53 17.92 -2.57
CA SER A 208 4.37 19.05 -3.49
C SER A 208 5.65 19.86 -3.71
N VAL A 209 6.76 19.50 -3.05
CA VAL A 209 8.04 20.24 -3.15
C VAL A 209 9.00 19.43 -4.04
N PRO A 210 9.38 19.95 -5.22
CA PRO A 210 10.37 19.30 -6.07
C PRO A 210 11.74 19.23 -5.40
N LEU A 211 12.49 18.17 -5.70
CA LEU A 211 13.85 17.93 -5.21
C LEU A 211 14.87 18.27 -6.29
N ASP A 212 15.95 18.96 -5.92
CA ASP A 212 17.05 19.24 -6.84
C ASP A 212 17.81 17.94 -7.17
N ALA A 213 17.98 17.67 -8.47
CA ALA A 213 18.72 16.53 -8.99
C ALA A 213 19.91 17.00 -9.82
N SER A 214 21.11 16.60 -9.41
CA SER A 214 22.37 16.81 -10.11
C SER A 214 23.10 15.49 -10.36
N GLU A 215 24.22 15.53 -11.09
CA GLU A 215 25.08 14.35 -11.29
C GLU A 215 25.38 13.62 -9.96
N GLY A 216 25.19 12.30 -9.95
CA GLY A 216 25.28 11.45 -8.76
C GLY A 216 23.99 11.33 -7.94
N SER A 217 22.95 12.13 -8.22
CA SER A 217 21.66 12.04 -7.52
C SER A 217 20.88 10.81 -7.93
N ALA A 218 20.26 10.14 -6.97
CA ALA A 218 19.31 9.06 -7.22
C ALA A 218 17.95 9.63 -7.63
N VAL A 219 17.30 8.99 -8.58
CA VAL A 219 15.97 9.37 -9.08
C VAL A 219 15.10 8.12 -9.25
N PHE A 220 13.79 8.29 -9.04
CA PHE A 220 12.83 7.19 -9.03
C PHE A 220 11.99 7.14 -10.31
N GLY A 221 11.68 5.94 -10.77
CA GLY A 221 10.76 5.71 -11.87
C GLY A 221 9.34 6.20 -11.51
N GLY A 222 8.75 7.01 -12.39
CA GLY A 222 7.45 7.65 -12.25
C GLY A 222 7.50 9.13 -11.86
N ALA A 223 8.62 9.61 -11.34
CA ALA A 223 8.84 11.01 -10.99
C ALA A 223 8.86 11.88 -12.26
N MET A 224 8.56 13.17 -12.14
CA MET A 224 8.50 14.10 -13.26
C MET A 224 9.72 15.00 -13.27
N ASN A 225 10.44 15.01 -14.37
CA ASN A 225 11.53 15.96 -14.59
C ASN A 225 10.95 17.33 -14.94
N LEU A 226 11.34 18.41 -14.25
CA LEU A 226 10.71 19.72 -14.42
C LEU A 226 11.46 20.65 -15.37
N ASP A 227 12.76 20.85 -15.16
CA ASP A 227 13.47 22.01 -15.74
C ASP A 227 14.42 21.64 -16.89
N GLY A 228 15.42 20.79 -16.63
CA GLY A 228 16.54 20.51 -17.52
C GLY A 228 16.60 19.04 -17.97
N PRO A 229 17.16 18.72 -19.15
CA PRO A 229 17.31 17.34 -19.57
C PRO A 229 18.28 16.58 -18.67
N LEU A 230 17.88 15.38 -18.25
CA LEU A 230 18.71 14.48 -17.45
C LEU A 230 19.09 13.25 -18.27
N ARG A 231 20.34 12.82 -18.16
CA ARG A 231 20.76 11.47 -18.57
C ARG A 231 20.92 10.62 -17.34
N ILE A 232 20.14 9.55 -17.26
CA ILE A 232 20.00 8.72 -16.09
C ILE A 232 20.49 7.31 -16.45
N GLU A 233 21.44 6.79 -15.69
CA GLU A 233 21.81 5.38 -15.77
C GLU A 233 20.81 4.57 -14.95
N VAL A 234 20.12 3.65 -15.61
CA VAL A 234 19.10 2.81 -14.99
C VAL A 234 19.75 1.85 -14.01
N THR A 235 19.29 1.85 -12.77
CA THR A 235 19.70 0.88 -11.73
C THR A 235 18.70 -0.27 -11.64
N HIS A 236 17.39 0.04 -11.66
CA HIS A 236 16.33 -0.95 -11.56
C HIS A 236 15.19 -0.65 -12.54
N ALA A 237 14.80 -1.66 -13.32
CA ALA A 237 13.75 -1.56 -14.34
C ALA A 237 12.62 -2.56 -14.13
N GLY A 238 11.47 -2.32 -14.79
CA GLY A 238 10.33 -3.24 -14.79
C GLY A 238 9.80 -3.51 -13.37
N LYS A 239 9.63 -4.79 -13.01
CA LYS A 239 9.15 -5.19 -11.68
C LYS A 239 10.13 -4.89 -10.54
N GLN A 240 11.41 -4.67 -10.86
CA GLN A 240 12.43 -4.37 -9.87
C GLN A 240 12.52 -2.88 -9.56
N SER A 241 11.94 -2.00 -10.38
CA SER A 241 11.86 -0.58 -10.07
C SER A 241 10.92 -0.33 -8.90
N THR A 242 11.07 0.84 -8.28
CA THR A 242 10.25 1.34 -7.18
C THR A 242 8.78 1.28 -7.56
N LEU A 243 8.43 1.89 -8.69
CA LEU A 243 7.06 1.91 -9.19
C LEU A 243 6.56 0.51 -9.57
N GLY A 244 7.42 -0.37 -10.09
CA GLY A 244 7.09 -1.77 -10.36
C GLY A 244 6.69 -2.55 -9.10
N LYS A 245 7.44 -2.37 -8.01
CA LYS A 245 7.15 -2.98 -6.69
C LYS A 245 5.87 -2.43 -6.08
N ILE A 246 5.63 -1.12 -6.22
CA ILE A 246 4.38 -0.46 -5.80
C ILE A 246 3.18 -1.08 -6.52
N ILE A 247 3.25 -1.20 -7.85
CA ILE A 247 2.19 -1.80 -8.67
C ILE A 247 1.93 -3.26 -8.25
N GLU A 248 2.99 -4.05 -8.05
CA GLU A 248 2.84 -5.44 -7.63
C GLU A 248 2.19 -5.58 -6.25
N LEU A 249 2.62 -4.79 -5.27
CA LEU A 249 2.01 -4.78 -3.94
C LEU A 249 0.52 -4.47 -4.00
N MET A 250 0.14 -3.45 -4.78
CA MET A 250 -1.25 -3.06 -4.95
C MET A 250 -2.08 -4.19 -5.59
N GLN A 251 -1.55 -4.87 -6.61
CA GLN A 251 -2.21 -6.01 -7.25
C GLN A 251 -2.43 -7.16 -6.26
N ARG A 252 -1.44 -7.44 -5.40
CA ARG A 252 -1.57 -8.46 -4.34
C ARG A 252 -2.61 -8.06 -3.31
N ALA A 253 -2.68 -6.78 -2.95
CA ALA A 253 -3.60 -6.26 -1.96
C ALA A 253 -5.07 -6.37 -2.35
N GLU A 254 -5.34 -6.14 -3.63
CA GLU A 254 -6.68 -6.27 -4.21
C GLU A 254 -7.18 -7.72 -4.22
N ARG A 255 -6.28 -8.67 -4.52
CA ARG A 255 -6.63 -10.10 -4.56
C ARG A 255 -6.89 -10.68 -3.17
N ALA A 256 -6.41 -10.03 -2.11
CA ALA A 256 -6.56 -10.50 -0.75
C ALA A 256 -7.98 -10.27 -0.21
N LYS A 257 -8.64 -11.36 0.23
CA LYS A 257 -9.99 -11.30 0.80
C LYS A 257 -10.02 -10.59 2.16
N PRO A 258 -10.92 -9.62 2.40
CA PRO A 258 -11.09 -8.99 3.72
C PRO A 258 -11.51 -10.01 4.81
N PRO A 259 -11.02 -9.92 6.06
CA PRO A 259 -11.32 -10.88 7.14
C PRO A 259 -12.81 -11.09 7.37
N ILE A 260 -13.60 -10.02 7.32
CA ILE A 260 -15.05 -10.08 7.49
C ILE A 260 -15.74 -10.92 6.39
N THR A 261 -15.20 -10.97 5.17
CA THR A 261 -15.76 -11.83 4.10
C THR A 261 -15.59 -13.31 4.45
N GLN A 262 -14.48 -13.69 5.08
CA GLN A 262 -14.25 -15.06 5.56
C GLN A 262 -15.20 -15.45 6.69
N VAL A 263 -15.52 -14.50 7.57
CA VAL A 263 -16.54 -14.69 8.62
C VAL A 263 -17.91 -14.90 7.99
N LEU A 264 -18.31 -14.08 7.01
CA LEU A 264 -19.56 -14.29 6.29
C LEU A 264 -19.60 -15.68 5.63
N GLU A 265 -18.53 -16.09 4.93
CA GLU A 265 -18.43 -17.41 4.27
C GLU A 265 -18.70 -18.56 5.26
N ARG A 266 -18.19 -18.47 6.49
CA ARG A 266 -18.40 -19.47 7.55
C ARG A 266 -19.88 -19.64 7.92
N TYR A 267 -20.65 -18.56 7.95
CA TYR A 267 -22.05 -18.58 8.39
C TYR A 267 -23.06 -18.79 7.23
N MET A 268 -22.61 -18.76 5.98
CA MET A 268 -23.49 -18.84 4.81
C MET A 268 -24.25 -20.17 4.68
N GLY A 269 -23.68 -21.30 5.11
CA GLY A 269 -24.39 -22.58 5.10
C GLY A 269 -25.64 -22.57 6.00
N GLY A 270 -25.50 -21.99 7.20
CA GLY A 270 -26.61 -21.78 8.12
C GLY A 270 -27.65 -20.79 7.58
N TYR A 271 -27.19 -19.71 6.96
CA TYR A 271 -28.07 -18.73 6.31
C TYR A 271 -28.95 -19.35 5.20
N LEU A 272 -28.35 -20.13 4.28
CA LEU A 272 -29.11 -20.79 3.22
C LEU A 272 -30.19 -21.73 3.80
N THR A 273 -29.83 -22.51 4.82
CA THR A 273 -30.77 -23.41 5.49
C THR A 273 -31.92 -22.63 6.12
N LEU A 274 -31.64 -21.53 6.82
CA LEU A 274 -32.64 -20.66 7.40
C LEU A 274 -33.61 -20.09 6.35
N VAL A 275 -33.08 -19.60 5.23
CA VAL A 275 -33.89 -19.06 4.13
C VAL A 275 -34.83 -20.12 3.55
N LEU A 276 -34.34 -21.34 3.33
CA LEU A 276 -35.17 -22.43 2.81
C LEU A 276 -36.28 -22.84 3.79
N VAL A 277 -35.98 -22.87 5.09
CA VAL A 277 -36.98 -23.11 6.13
C VAL A 277 -38.05 -22.01 6.14
N ILE A 278 -37.64 -20.74 6.07
CA ILE A 278 -38.59 -19.61 5.99
C ILE A 278 -39.45 -19.72 4.74
N ALA A 279 -38.85 -19.98 3.58
CA ALA A 279 -39.57 -20.13 2.32
C ALA A 279 -40.57 -21.30 2.38
N ALA A 280 -40.18 -22.44 2.95
CA ALA A 280 -41.04 -23.60 3.13
C ALA A 280 -42.21 -23.32 4.09
N ILE A 281 -41.95 -22.63 5.22
CA ILE A 281 -42.99 -22.22 6.16
C ILE A 281 -43.99 -21.30 5.46
N VAL A 282 -43.52 -20.26 4.76
CA VAL A 282 -44.42 -19.32 4.08
C VAL A 282 -45.19 -20.01 2.97
N TRP A 283 -44.55 -20.92 2.21
CA TRP A 283 -45.26 -21.71 1.21
C TRP A 283 -46.38 -22.53 1.82
N PHE A 284 -46.09 -23.24 2.91
CA PHE A 284 -47.05 -24.08 3.62
C PHE A 284 -48.22 -23.27 4.20
N THR A 285 -47.95 -22.12 4.81
CA THR A 285 -48.99 -21.28 5.43
C THR A 285 -49.81 -20.49 4.42
N SER A 286 -49.19 -20.01 3.34
CA SER A 286 -49.87 -19.19 2.32
C SER A 286 -50.48 -20.02 1.19
N SER A 287 -50.06 -21.28 1.04
CA SER A 287 -50.34 -22.12 -0.15
C SER A 287 -49.94 -21.45 -1.47
N ASN A 288 -49.05 -20.46 -1.44
CA ASN A 288 -48.67 -19.65 -2.58
C ASN A 288 -47.19 -19.85 -2.94
N ALA A 289 -46.94 -20.61 -4.01
CA ALA A 289 -45.59 -20.87 -4.51
C ALA A 289 -44.90 -19.61 -5.07
N MET A 290 -45.66 -18.59 -5.50
CA MET A 290 -45.10 -17.31 -5.97
C MET A 290 -44.51 -16.50 -4.82
N THR A 291 -45.15 -16.52 -3.64
CA THR A 291 -44.64 -15.90 -2.42
C THR A 291 -43.37 -16.60 -1.93
N MET A 292 -43.33 -17.93 -1.99
CA MET A 292 -42.13 -18.72 -1.72
C MET A 292 -40.97 -18.33 -2.64
N LEU A 293 -41.24 -18.24 -3.94
CA LEU A 293 -40.25 -17.82 -4.95
C LEU A 293 -39.72 -16.42 -4.66
N ALA A 294 -40.62 -15.48 -4.33
CA ALA A 294 -40.25 -14.12 -3.95
C ALA A 294 -39.34 -14.10 -2.71
N ILE A 295 -39.55 -14.96 -1.71
CA ILE A 295 -38.68 -15.06 -0.53
C ILE A 295 -37.29 -15.59 -0.87
N ILE A 296 -37.20 -16.65 -1.69
CA ILE A 296 -35.92 -17.22 -2.12
C ILE A 296 -35.08 -16.15 -2.83
N VAL A 297 -35.72 -15.33 -3.65
CA VAL A 297 -35.07 -14.22 -4.37
C VAL A 297 -34.71 -13.06 -3.45
N ALA A 298 -35.62 -12.63 -2.56
CA ALA A 298 -35.42 -11.56 -1.59
C ALA A 298 -34.21 -11.82 -0.68
N ALA A 299 -34.00 -13.11 -0.37
CA ALA A 299 -32.95 -13.57 0.49
C ALA A 299 -31.57 -13.68 -0.18
N CYS A 300 -31.33 -13.16 -1.39
CA CYS A 300 -29.93 -12.93 -1.78
C CYS A 300 -29.29 -11.95 -0.75
N PRO A 301 -28.14 -12.27 -0.15
CA PRO A 301 -27.43 -11.33 0.71
C PRO A 301 -26.45 -10.44 -0.09
N CYS A 302 -26.75 -10.12 -1.36
CA CYS A 302 -25.79 -9.51 -2.28
C CYS A 302 -25.19 -8.18 -1.73
N ALA A 303 -26.03 -7.26 -1.21
CA ALA A 303 -25.56 -6.00 -0.61
C ALA A 303 -24.68 -6.20 0.64
N LEU A 304 -25.01 -7.20 1.48
CA LEU A 304 -24.25 -7.54 2.68
C LEU A 304 -22.89 -8.14 2.32
N VAL A 305 -22.84 -9.01 1.32
CA VAL A 305 -21.61 -9.63 0.79
C VAL A 305 -20.66 -8.57 0.24
N LEU A 306 -21.19 -7.55 -0.43
CA LEU A 306 -20.39 -6.51 -1.08
C LEU A 306 -19.90 -5.42 -0.12
N ALA A 307 -20.51 -5.28 1.06
CA ALA A 307 -20.23 -4.21 2.02
C ALA A 307 -18.74 -4.02 2.33
N ALA A 308 -18.02 -5.12 2.55
CA ALA A 308 -16.60 -5.11 2.88
C ALA A 308 -15.66 -4.95 1.66
N PRO A 309 -15.74 -5.77 0.60
CA PRO A 309 -14.83 -5.64 -0.55
C PRO A 309 -14.97 -4.29 -1.26
N ALA A 310 -16.18 -3.74 -1.42
CA ALA A 310 -16.34 -2.41 -2.04
C ALA A 310 -15.69 -1.30 -1.21
N THR A 311 -15.84 -1.37 0.12
CA THR A 311 -15.21 -0.42 1.05
C THR A 311 -13.70 -0.57 1.07
N ALA A 312 -13.18 -1.80 1.02
CA ALA A 312 -11.75 -2.06 1.00
C ALA A 312 -11.08 -1.55 -0.28
N ILE A 313 -11.68 -1.83 -1.46
CA ILE A 313 -11.17 -1.34 -2.74
C ILE A 313 -11.15 0.20 -2.76
N ALA A 314 -12.22 0.85 -2.30
CA ALA A 314 -12.25 2.31 -2.19
C ALA A 314 -11.19 2.85 -1.20
N GLY A 315 -10.97 2.17 -0.07
CA GLY A 315 -9.92 2.51 0.90
C GLY A 315 -8.51 2.38 0.33
N ILE A 316 -8.21 1.27 -0.36
CA ILE A 316 -6.92 1.05 -1.03
C ILE A 316 -6.69 2.12 -2.10
N ALA A 317 -7.71 2.44 -2.90
CA ALA A 317 -7.62 3.47 -3.94
C ALA A 317 -7.32 4.86 -3.35
N VAL A 318 -7.95 5.23 -2.23
CA VAL A 318 -7.69 6.50 -1.53
C VAL A 318 -6.30 6.51 -0.91
N GLY A 319 -5.88 5.43 -0.24
CA GLY A 319 -4.54 5.34 0.32
C GLY A 319 -3.47 5.53 -0.73
N ALA A 320 -3.60 4.83 -1.87
CA ALA A 320 -2.64 4.93 -2.97
C ALA A 320 -2.54 6.35 -3.54
N ARG A 321 -3.66 7.10 -3.62
CA ARG A 321 -3.65 8.52 -4.01
C ARG A 321 -2.87 9.42 -3.04
N HIS A 322 -2.68 8.98 -1.80
CA HIS A 322 -1.99 9.72 -0.73
C HIS A 322 -0.63 9.12 -0.37
N GLY A 323 -0.05 8.31 -1.26
CA GLY A 323 1.26 7.69 -1.02
C GLY A 323 1.25 6.60 0.07
N ILE A 324 0.08 6.03 0.38
CA ILE A 324 -0.10 4.97 1.39
C ILE A 324 -0.45 3.66 0.68
N LEU A 325 0.43 2.67 0.75
CA LEU A 325 0.25 1.38 0.11
C LEU A 325 -0.09 0.31 1.11
N PHE A 326 -1.27 -0.28 0.96
CA PHE A 326 -1.68 -1.45 1.72
C PHE A 326 -1.24 -2.71 1.00
N ARG A 327 -0.67 -3.68 1.71
CA ARG A 327 -0.37 -5.02 1.15
C ARG A 327 -1.62 -5.89 0.99
N SER A 328 -2.66 -5.63 1.78
CA SER A 328 -3.90 -6.40 1.80
C SER A 328 -5.03 -5.56 2.35
N ALA A 329 -6.23 -5.78 1.82
CA ALA A 329 -7.48 -5.25 2.36
C ALA A 329 -7.67 -5.57 3.86
N ALA A 330 -7.09 -6.66 4.35
CA ALA A 330 -7.18 -7.05 5.76
C ALA A 330 -6.54 -6.04 6.72
N PHE A 331 -5.58 -5.25 6.25
CA PHE A 331 -4.90 -4.27 7.10
C PHE A 331 -5.74 -3.03 7.36
N LEU A 332 -6.67 -2.67 6.47
CA LEU A 332 -7.63 -1.60 6.72
C LEU A 332 -8.48 -1.88 7.97
N ASP A 333 -8.89 -3.14 8.16
CA ASP A 333 -9.64 -3.57 9.34
C ASP A 333 -8.76 -3.59 10.60
N LYS A 334 -7.52 -4.09 10.49
CA LYS A 334 -6.56 -4.11 11.60
C LYS A 334 -6.19 -2.71 12.08
N LEU A 335 -6.00 -1.76 11.16
CA LEU A 335 -5.70 -0.36 11.49
C LEU A 335 -6.80 0.29 12.35
N ALA A 336 -8.04 -0.13 12.19
CA ALA A 336 -9.14 0.35 13.00
C ALA A 336 -9.10 -0.15 14.46
N GLU A 337 -8.28 -1.16 14.75
CA GLU A 337 -8.18 -1.82 16.05
C GLU A 337 -6.97 -1.41 16.89
N ILE A 338 -6.02 -0.69 16.28
CA ILE A 338 -4.77 -0.32 16.92
C ILE A 338 -5.02 0.66 18.08
N ASP A 339 -4.33 0.40 19.19
CA ASP A 339 -4.40 1.16 20.44
C ASP A 339 -3.04 1.57 21.01
N SER A 340 -1.94 1.10 20.43
CA SER A 340 -0.58 1.30 20.92
C SER A 340 0.40 1.47 19.74
N LEU A 341 1.46 2.23 19.98
CA LEU A 341 2.50 2.54 19.01
C LEU A 341 3.86 2.10 19.53
N VAL A 342 4.57 1.36 18.72
CA VAL A 342 5.96 1.00 18.90
C VAL A 342 6.73 1.60 17.74
N ILE A 343 7.61 2.55 18.01
CA ILE A 343 8.30 3.30 16.97
C ILE A 343 9.82 3.17 17.10
N ASP A 344 10.48 2.91 15.98
CA ASP A 344 11.93 2.93 15.90
C ASP A 344 12.45 4.38 15.86
N LYS A 345 13.68 4.59 16.32
CA LYS A 345 14.29 5.93 16.31
C LYS A 345 14.89 6.25 14.94
N THR A 346 15.93 5.51 14.57
CA THR A 346 16.82 5.85 13.44
C THR A 346 16.09 5.67 12.12
N GLY A 347 16.10 6.70 11.27
CA GLY A 347 15.43 6.67 9.96
C GLY A 347 13.90 6.75 10.02
N THR A 348 13.31 6.71 11.21
CA THR A 348 11.86 6.83 11.42
C THR A 348 11.50 8.15 12.11
N LEU A 349 11.76 8.28 13.42
CA LEU A 349 11.62 9.57 14.12
C LEU A 349 12.64 10.61 13.68
N THR A 350 13.76 10.13 13.15
CA THR A 350 14.86 10.94 12.67
C THR A 350 15.04 10.77 11.17
N TYR A 351 15.82 11.67 10.55
CA TYR A 351 16.14 11.58 9.12
C TYR A 351 17.09 10.42 8.79
N GLY A 352 17.71 9.79 9.79
CA GLY A 352 18.68 8.71 9.58
C GLY A 352 20.01 9.22 9.00
N GLU A 353 20.24 10.53 9.08
CA GLU A 353 21.43 11.19 8.58
C GLU A 353 22.14 11.94 9.71
N LEU A 354 23.47 11.86 9.70
CA LEU A 354 24.27 12.62 10.65
C LEU A 354 24.31 14.09 10.24
N HIS A 355 24.09 14.96 11.23
CA HIS A 355 24.33 16.39 11.15
C HIS A 355 25.27 16.81 12.27
N VAL A 356 26.07 17.84 12.02
CA VAL A 356 26.88 18.49 13.07
C VAL A 356 25.90 19.19 14.01
N ALA A 357 25.72 18.62 15.20
CA ALA A 357 24.85 19.17 16.24
C ALA A 357 25.55 20.30 17.00
N GLU A 358 26.86 20.16 17.21
CA GLU A 358 27.65 21.13 17.95
C GLU A 358 29.09 21.19 17.42
N LEU A 359 29.60 22.41 17.27
CA LEU A 359 31.01 22.69 16.97
C LEU A 359 31.67 23.28 18.22
N LEU A 360 32.58 22.52 18.81
CA LEU A 360 33.28 22.86 20.05
C LEU A 360 34.70 23.31 19.74
N LEU A 361 34.89 24.63 19.63
CA LEU A 361 36.17 25.25 19.27
C LEU A 361 37.12 25.29 20.46
N GLN A 362 38.40 25.09 20.21
CA GLN A 362 39.44 25.38 21.19
C GLN A 362 39.67 26.90 21.33
N PRO A 363 40.12 27.39 22.49
CA PRO A 363 40.33 28.82 22.72
C PRO A 363 41.28 29.46 21.69
N GLY A 364 40.85 30.58 21.10
CA GLY A 364 41.66 31.34 20.13
C GLY A 364 41.69 30.77 18.71
N VAL A 365 40.87 29.76 18.40
CA VAL A 365 40.74 29.17 17.06
C VAL A 365 39.61 29.83 16.29
N ASP A 366 39.89 30.22 15.05
CA ASP A 366 38.87 30.77 14.14
C ASP A 366 37.94 29.66 13.61
N SER A 367 36.64 29.87 13.76
CA SER A 367 35.61 28.91 13.32
C SER A 367 35.60 28.76 11.81
N ALA A 368 35.77 29.83 11.04
CA ALA A 368 35.72 29.78 9.58
C ALA A 368 36.85 28.90 9.05
N ARG A 369 38.06 29.05 9.61
CA ARG A 369 39.22 28.23 9.27
C ARG A 369 39.03 26.74 9.60
N VAL A 370 38.37 26.44 10.72
CA VAL A 370 38.05 25.06 11.13
C VAL A 370 37.05 24.41 10.19
N VAL A 371 35.97 25.13 9.85
CA VAL A 371 34.96 24.64 8.92
C VAL A 371 35.55 24.39 7.53
N GLU A 372 36.36 25.31 7.02
CA GLU A 372 37.07 25.15 5.73
C GLU A 372 37.96 23.91 5.73
N LEU A 373 38.79 23.74 6.77
CA LEU A 373 39.71 22.62 6.85
C LEU A 373 38.97 21.28 6.98
N ALA A 374 37.89 21.24 7.75
CA ALA A 374 37.05 20.05 7.90
C ALA A 374 36.33 19.68 6.60
N ALA A 375 35.82 20.67 5.84
CA ALA A 375 35.16 20.45 4.56
C ALA A 375 36.11 19.84 3.54
N ARG A 376 37.29 20.44 3.36
CA ARG A 376 38.29 19.98 2.37
C ARG A 376 38.82 18.58 2.68
N LEU A 377 38.99 18.23 3.95
CA LEU A 377 39.32 16.87 4.38
C LEU A 377 38.13 15.92 4.15
N GLY A 378 36.91 16.39 4.41
CA GLY A 378 35.67 15.62 4.28
C GLY A 378 35.30 15.28 2.84
N GLU A 379 35.57 16.16 1.87
CA GLU A 379 35.32 15.92 0.44
C GLU A 379 36.09 14.71 -0.11
N SER A 380 37.19 14.35 0.55
CA SER A 380 38.03 13.22 0.16
C SER A 380 37.49 11.86 0.63
N SER A 381 36.37 11.82 1.38
CA SER A 381 35.85 10.61 2.02
C SER A 381 34.33 10.48 1.81
N ALA A 382 33.90 9.28 1.42
CA ALA A 382 32.48 8.95 1.28
C ALA A 382 31.78 8.63 2.62
N HIS A 383 32.49 8.72 3.75
CA HIS A 383 31.97 8.35 5.06
C HIS A 383 30.83 9.30 5.51
N PRO A 384 29.75 8.80 6.16
CA PRO A 384 28.61 9.64 6.58
C PRO A 384 28.98 10.87 7.41
N VAL A 385 29.99 10.75 8.29
CA VAL A 385 30.54 11.86 9.08
C VAL A 385 31.19 12.94 8.20
N SER A 386 31.96 12.52 7.19
CA SER A 386 32.62 13.41 6.24
C SER A 386 31.58 14.18 5.42
N ARG A 387 30.54 13.48 4.93
CA ARG A 387 29.41 14.12 4.22
C ARG A 387 28.66 15.10 5.12
N ALA A 388 28.46 14.78 6.39
CA ALA A 388 27.83 15.68 7.37
C ALA A 388 28.64 16.97 7.58
N LEU A 389 29.98 16.88 7.61
CA LEU A 389 30.88 18.03 7.72
C LEU A 389 30.84 18.92 6.48
N VAL A 390 30.89 18.32 5.29
CA VAL A 390 30.79 19.06 4.02
C VAL A 390 29.47 19.83 3.96
N ARG A 391 28.33 19.18 4.28
CA ARG A 391 27.02 19.84 4.34
C ARG A 391 26.96 20.97 5.37
N TYR A 392 27.55 20.75 6.55
CA TYR A 392 27.64 21.78 7.58
C TYR A 392 28.44 23.00 7.08
N ALA A 393 29.55 22.76 6.36
CA ALA A 393 30.34 23.82 5.76
C ALA A 393 29.59 24.56 4.66
N SER A 394 28.85 23.87 3.80
CA SER A 394 27.99 24.50 2.78
C SER A 394 26.96 25.44 3.40
N ALA A 395 26.39 25.08 4.56
CA ALA A 395 25.36 25.88 5.22
C ALA A 395 25.93 27.10 5.97
N VAL A 396 27.09 26.95 6.62
CA VAL A 396 27.62 27.98 7.55
C VAL A 396 28.71 28.84 6.92
N ALA A 397 29.44 28.34 5.92
CA ALA A 397 30.52 29.05 5.24
C ALA A 397 30.63 28.63 3.76
N PRO A 398 29.71 29.07 2.87
CA PRO A 398 29.65 28.60 1.47
C PRO A 398 30.95 28.82 0.68
N SER A 399 31.64 29.94 0.93
CA SER A 399 32.93 30.29 0.31
C SER A 399 34.09 29.37 0.70
N SER A 400 33.89 28.49 1.68
CA SER A 400 34.90 27.52 2.10
C SER A 400 35.01 26.30 1.16
N LEU A 401 34.04 26.11 0.26
CA LEU A 401 33.99 25.03 -0.74
C LEU A 401 34.68 25.39 -2.05
N ASP A 402 35.08 26.65 -2.25
CA ASP A 402 35.75 27.11 -3.49
C ASP A 402 37.22 26.63 -3.59
N ARG A 403 37.69 25.81 -2.65
CA ARG A 403 39.08 25.38 -2.55
C ARG A 403 39.20 23.88 -2.77
N GLU A 404 40.06 23.50 -3.71
CA GLU A 404 40.25 22.10 -4.07
C GLU A 404 40.62 21.21 -2.87
N PRO A 405 40.18 19.94 -2.87
CA PRO A 405 40.60 18.93 -1.89
C PRO A 405 42.13 18.84 -1.83
N PHE A 406 42.65 18.32 -0.72
CA PHE A 406 44.08 18.08 -0.63
C PHE A 406 44.49 16.84 -1.45
N GLU A 407 45.51 17.00 -2.30
CA GLU A 407 46.00 15.96 -3.23
C GLU A 407 46.51 14.68 -2.54
N HIS A 408 46.91 14.75 -1.27
CA HIS A 408 47.52 13.63 -0.54
C HIS A 408 46.73 13.23 0.71
N THR A 409 45.42 13.12 0.55
CA THR A 409 44.53 12.71 1.63
C THR A 409 44.49 11.19 1.78
N ARG A 410 44.71 10.71 3.01
CA ARG A 410 44.72 9.28 3.38
C ARG A 410 43.57 9.00 4.34
N GLU A 411 42.66 8.11 3.95
CA GLU A 411 41.59 7.62 4.82
C GLU A 411 42.03 6.36 5.56
N LEU A 412 42.04 6.42 6.89
CA LEU A 412 42.28 5.30 7.79
C LEU A 412 40.94 4.72 8.26
N ARG A 413 40.61 3.53 7.75
CA ARG A 413 39.34 2.86 8.05
C ARG A 413 39.08 2.78 9.56
N GLY A 414 37.90 3.25 9.98
CA GLY A 414 37.47 3.23 11.38
C GLY A 414 38.12 4.27 12.29
N LEU A 415 39.08 5.06 11.80
CA LEU A 415 39.84 6.05 12.56
C LEU A 415 39.55 7.48 12.08
N GLY A 416 39.75 7.78 10.80
CA GLY A 416 39.58 9.13 10.26
C GLY A 416 40.39 9.39 8.99
N VAL A 417 40.61 10.66 8.68
CA VAL A 417 41.25 11.18 7.48
C VAL A 417 42.46 12.02 7.88
N LEU A 418 43.58 11.85 7.17
CA LEU A 418 44.78 12.68 7.32
C LEU A 418 45.17 13.30 5.99
N SER A 419 45.74 14.50 6.03
CA SER A 419 46.31 15.11 4.84
C SER A 419 47.48 16.02 5.17
N ASP A 420 48.47 16.05 4.27
CA ASP A 420 49.59 16.98 4.34
C ASP A 420 49.14 18.35 3.79
N THR A 421 49.14 19.37 4.65
CA THR A 421 48.76 20.74 4.25
C THR A 421 49.96 21.69 4.33
N PRO A 422 49.94 22.85 3.66
CA PRO A 422 51.01 23.85 3.80
C PRO A 422 51.23 24.34 5.24
N ALA A 423 50.23 24.20 6.10
CA ALA A 423 50.30 24.58 7.51
C ALA A 423 50.69 23.41 8.45
N GLY A 424 51.02 22.24 7.89
CA GLY A 424 51.37 21.01 8.60
C GLY A 424 50.36 19.87 8.38
N VAL A 425 50.53 18.78 9.11
CA VAL A 425 49.65 17.60 9.02
C VAL A 425 48.29 17.92 9.63
N ALA A 426 47.22 17.80 8.83
CA ALA A 426 45.85 17.94 9.29
C ALA A 426 45.23 16.56 9.52
N VAL A 427 44.52 16.41 10.64
CA VAL A 427 43.95 15.14 11.11
C VAL A 427 42.49 15.37 11.47
N LEU A 428 41.59 14.62 10.85
CA LEU A 428 40.16 14.63 11.12
C LEU A 428 39.72 13.22 11.50
N GLY A 429 39.34 12.96 12.74
CA GLY A 429 38.98 11.60 13.13
C GLY A 429 38.58 11.40 14.58
N ARG A 430 38.43 10.13 14.96
CA ARG A 430 38.13 9.72 16.34
C ARG A 430 39.29 10.07 17.27
N GLN A 431 38.99 10.13 18.57
CA GLN A 431 39.97 10.37 19.63
C GLN A 431 41.24 9.51 19.49
N ALA A 432 41.09 8.20 19.21
CA ALA A 432 42.22 7.28 19.06
C ALA A 432 43.21 7.66 17.93
N LEU A 433 42.76 8.37 16.89
CA LEU A 433 43.63 8.88 15.84
C LEU A 433 44.32 10.19 16.25
N LEU A 434 43.59 11.05 16.96
CA LEU A 434 44.09 12.33 17.45
C LEU A 434 45.17 12.14 18.51
N GLU A 435 45.05 11.15 19.39
CA GLU A 435 46.05 10.81 20.41
C GLU A 435 47.42 10.45 19.81
N GLN A 436 47.46 10.01 18.55
CA GLN A 436 48.72 9.71 17.85
C GLN A 436 49.44 10.96 17.33
N HIS A 437 48.72 12.08 17.22
CA HIS A 437 49.22 13.30 16.58
C HIS A 437 49.21 14.53 17.51
N VAL A 438 48.41 14.50 18.59
CA VAL A 438 48.24 15.62 19.52
C VAL A 438 48.70 15.19 20.91
N GLU A 439 49.75 15.83 21.42
CA GLU A 439 50.18 15.64 22.82
C GLU A 439 49.22 16.35 23.78
N GLY A 440 48.80 15.66 24.85
CA GLY A 440 47.90 16.24 25.84
C GLY A 440 46.48 16.52 25.32
N LEU A 441 45.97 15.67 24.43
CA LEU A 441 44.64 15.81 23.83
C LEU A 441 43.56 15.97 24.93
N PRO A 442 42.83 17.11 24.98
CA PRO A 442 41.70 17.23 25.89
C PRO A 442 40.61 16.23 25.47
N PRO A 443 39.98 15.53 26.43
CA PRO A 443 38.96 14.54 26.12
C PRO A 443 37.79 15.19 25.38
N PRO A 444 37.10 14.44 24.50
CA PRO A 444 35.87 14.92 23.91
C PRO A 444 34.86 15.24 25.03
N PRO A 445 34.05 16.30 24.88
CA PRO A 445 33.14 16.73 25.95
C PRO A 445 32.12 15.64 26.30
N GLU A 446 31.93 15.40 27.60
CA GLU A 446 31.09 14.30 28.11
C GLU A 446 29.60 14.43 27.76
N HIS A 447 29.14 15.63 27.41
CA HIS A 447 27.74 15.90 27.06
C HIS A 447 27.37 15.53 25.61
N VAL A 448 28.36 15.13 24.79
CA VAL A 448 28.15 14.75 23.39
C VAL A 448 27.60 13.32 23.32
N ASP A 449 26.34 13.22 22.89
CA ASP A 449 25.57 11.98 22.90
C ASP A 449 25.79 11.06 21.67
N GLY A 450 26.35 11.60 20.59
CA GLY A 450 26.56 10.88 19.33
C GLY A 450 28.02 10.72 18.92
N PRO A 451 28.31 10.34 17.66
CA PRO A 451 29.68 10.30 17.15
C PRO A 451 30.35 11.65 17.39
N CYS A 452 31.60 11.63 17.88
CA CYS A 452 32.40 12.84 18.04
C CYS A 452 33.71 12.64 17.26
N VAL A 453 34.05 13.60 16.42
CA VAL A 453 35.35 13.61 15.72
C VAL A 453 36.05 14.92 16.00
N GLY A 454 37.36 14.88 16.18
CA GLY A 454 38.17 16.07 16.37
C GLY A 454 38.93 16.41 15.10
N LEU A 455 39.25 17.69 14.98
CA LEU A 455 40.12 18.23 13.94
C LEU A 455 41.37 18.77 14.61
N ALA A 456 42.53 18.30 14.17
CA ALA A 456 43.83 18.80 14.61
C ALA A 456 44.66 19.26 13.40
N LEU A 457 45.55 20.22 13.65
CA LEU A 457 46.51 20.72 12.68
C LEU A 457 47.86 20.89 13.36
N ASN A 458 48.90 20.28 12.77
CA ASN A 458 50.29 20.37 13.26
C ASN A 458 50.42 20.08 14.76
N GLY A 459 49.79 18.99 15.20
CA GLY A 459 49.81 18.51 16.58
C GLY A 459 49.02 19.33 17.59
N LYS A 460 48.19 20.28 17.14
CA LYS A 460 47.25 21.02 18.00
C LYS A 460 45.81 20.68 17.64
N LEU A 461 45.01 20.32 18.64
CA LEU A 461 43.57 20.20 18.48
C LEU A 461 42.96 21.59 18.20
N LEU A 462 42.13 21.68 17.17
CA LEU A 462 41.41 22.89 16.79
C LEU A 462 39.97 22.87 17.26
N ALA A 463 39.28 21.74 17.09
CA ALA A 463 37.87 21.61 17.46
C ALA A 463 37.42 20.16 17.62
N TRP A 464 36.32 19.97 18.34
CA TRP A 464 35.50 18.76 18.31
C TRP A 464 34.19 19.04 17.55
N PHE A 465 33.77 18.10 16.71
CA PHE A 465 32.48 18.10 16.05
C PHE A 465 31.64 16.98 16.65
N ALA A 466 30.53 17.37 17.28
CA ALA A 466 29.53 16.46 17.79
C ALA A 466 28.49 16.21 16.70
N PHE A 467 28.24 14.95 16.37
CA PHE A 467 27.20 14.57 15.42
C PHE A 467 25.98 14.05 16.16
N ALA A 468 24.81 14.39 15.66
CA ALA A 468 23.57 13.75 16.07
C ALA A 468 22.71 13.46 14.85
N ASP A 469 21.84 12.48 14.99
CA ASP A 469 20.71 12.31 14.11
C ASP A 469 19.61 13.29 14.55
N ALA A 470 19.09 14.07 13.61
CA ALA A 470 18.10 15.09 13.88
C ALA A 470 16.70 14.48 13.84
N LEU A 471 15.87 14.86 14.82
CA LEU A 471 14.45 14.54 14.77
C LEU A 471 13.80 15.23 13.58
N ARG A 472 12.82 14.56 12.97
CA ARG A 472 11.97 15.18 11.96
C ARG A 472 11.18 16.33 12.57
N ALA A 473 11.07 17.44 11.84
CA ALA A 473 10.41 18.65 12.35
C ALA A 473 8.96 18.37 12.79
N GLU A 474 8.27 17.49 12.07
CA GLU A 474 6.89 17.08 12.32
C GLU A 474 6.73 15.98 13.38
N ALA A 475 7.81 15.37 13.88
CA ALA A 475 7.74 14.17 14.72
C ALA A 475 6.91 14.39 16.00
N ARG A 476 7.09 15.52 16.66
CA ARG A 476 6.37 15.87 17.89
C ARG A 476 4.87 16.01 17.65
N ASP A 477 4.49 16.72 16.58
CA ASP A 477 3.09 16.97 16.24
C ASP A 477 2.41 15.69 15.74
N ALA A 478 3.11 14.88 14.94
CA ALA A 478 2.62 13.58 14.48
C ALA A 478 2.32 12.64 15.66
N LEU A 479 3.25 12.53 16.62
CA LEU A 479 3.04 11.70 17.81
C LEU A 479 1.94 12.24 18.74
N ALA A 480 1.77 13.56 18.81
CA ALA A 480 0.65 14.17 19.51
C ALA A 480 -0.69 13.83 18.85
N ASP A 481 -0.80 13.96 17.53
CA ASP A 481 -2.01 13.60 16.78
C ASP A 481 -2.36 12.11 16.96
N LEU A 482 -1.37 11.21 16.89
CA LEU A 482 -1.57 9.78 17.17
C LEU A 482 -2.13 9.51 18.57
N ARG A 483 -1.73 10.28 19.59
CA ARG A 483 -2.33 10.19 20.94
C ARG A 483 -3.80 10.60 20.95
N THR A 484 -4.15 11.66 20.22
CA THR A 484 -5.57 12.09 20.09
C THR A 484 -6.41 11.05 19.37
N LEU A 485 -5.80 10.28 18.47
CA LEU A 485 -6.40 9.11 17.85
C LEU A 485 -6.46 7.90 18.80
N GLY A 486 -6.09 7.99 20.07
CA GLY A 486 -6.21 6.90 21.03
C GLY A 486 -5.01 5.96 21.08
N LEU A 487 -3.91 6.26 20.38
CA LEU A 487 -2.62 5.57 20.55
C LEU A 487 -1.84 6.27 21.67
N ALA A 488 -2.43 6.31 22.87
CA ALA A 488 -1.84 6.96 24.04
C ALA A 488 -0.59 6.22 24.54
N ARG A 489 -0.58 4.89 24.38
CA ARG A 489 0.53 4.03 24.75
C ARG A 489 1.57 4.01 23.63
N GLN A 490 2.60 4.85 23.77
CA GLN A 490 3.68 4.98 22.79
C GLN A 490 4.99 4.53 23.42
N ALA A 491 5.75 3.70 22.69
CA ALA A 491 7.04 3.20 23.09
C ALA A 491 8.11 3.48 22.03
N LEU A 492 9.23 4.05 22.45
CA LEU A 492 10.43 4.25 21.63
C LEU A 492 11.37 3.07 21.85
N LEU A 493 11.69 2.34 20.79
CA LEU A 493 12.69 1.27 20.80
C LEU A 493 13.91 1.76 20.03
N THR A 494 15.09 1.65 20.62
CA THR A 494 16.33 2.12 19.97
C THR A 494 17.56 1.40 20.49
N GLY A 495 18.56 1.23 19.63
CA GLY A 495 19.90 0.77 20.00
C GLY A 495 20.74 1.82 20.74
N ASP A 496 20.27 3.07 20.83
CA ASP A 496 20.99 4.15 21.51
C ASP A 496 21.09 3.92 23.02
N ARG A 497 22.08 4.56 23.65
CA ARG A 497 22.25 4.54 25.10
C ARG A 497 21.07 5.22 25.80
N ALA A 498 20.76 4.76 27.01
CA ALA A 498 19.60 5.19 27.77
C ALA A 498 19.47 6.73 27.98
N PRO A 499 20.55 7.50 28.26
CA PRO A 499 20.44 8.97 28.36
C PRO A 499 19.98 9.64 27.07
N VAL A 500 20.52 9.18 25.93
CA VAL A 500 20.22 9.72 24.58
C VAL A 500 18.77 9.40 24.19
N ALA A 501 18.39 8.13 24.35
CA ALA A 501 17.05 7.64 24.06
C ALA A 501 15.98 8.39 24.88
N ARG A 502 16.22 8.59 26.18
CA ARG A 502 15.29 9.33 27.05
C ARG A 502 15.18 10.80 26.66
N ARG A 503 16.29 11.47 26.33
CA ARG A 503 16.26 12.88 25.92
C ARG A 503 15.40 13.06 24.67
N ARG A 504 15.63 12.23 23.66
CA ARG A 504 14.84 12.25 22.41
C ARG A 504 13.38 11.89 22.63
N ALA A 505 13.10 10.90 23.48
CA ALA A 505 11.72 10.54 23.83
C ALA A 505 10.97 11.71 24.47
N VAL A 506 11.60 12.45 25.38
CA VAL A 506 11.00 13.63 26.03
C VAL A 506 10.71 14.74 25.00
N GLU A 507 11.61 15.00 24.05
CA GLU A 507 11.41 16.02 22.99
C GLU A 507 10.14 15.76 22.16
N VAL A 508 9.81 14.50 21.91
CA VAL A 508 8.60 14.09 21.19
C VAL A 508 7.43 13.66 22.10
N GLY A 509 7.65 13.66 23.41
CA GLY A 509 6.67 13.30 24.44
C GLY A 509 6.39 11.81 24.60
N ILE A 510 7.29 10.90 24.22
CA ILE A 510 7.15 9.46 24.48
C ILE A 510 7.61 9.15 25.91
N GLU A 511 6.79 8.41 26.67
CA GLU A 511 7.09 8.04 28.06
C GLU A 511 7.86 6.72 28.17
N THR A 512 7.47 5.72 27.37
CA THR A 512 8.08 4.38 27.42
C THR A 512 9.28 4.31 26.49
N VAL A 513 10.45 3.98 27.02
CA VAL A 513 11.70 3.92 26.23
C VAL A 513 12.42 2.61 26.51
N VAL A 514 12.70 1.85 25.45
CA VAL A 514 13.58 0.67 25.48
C VAL A 514 14.86 1.04 24.74
N SER A 515 15.89 1.36 25.51
CA SER A 515 17.22 1.74 25.01
C SER A 515 18.13 0.53 24.88
N GLN A 516 19.18 0.63 24.05
CA GLN A 516 20.13 -0.45 23.77
C GLN A 516 19.42 -1.74 23.30
N ALA A 517 18.25 -1.59 22.66
CA ALA A 517 17.42 -2.68 22.23
C ALA A 517 18.09 -3.44 21.08
N LEU A 518 18.25 -4.74 21.25
CA LEU A 518 18.62 -5.67 20.20
C LEU A 518 17.36 -6.11 19.43
N PRO A 519 17.49 -6.67 18.21
CA PRO A 519 16.32 -7.09 17.42
C PRO A 519 15.37 -8.06 18.15
N HIS A 520 15.88 -8.90 19.06
CA HIS A 520 15.05 -9.79 19.88
C HIS A 520 14.30 -9.04 20.99
N ASP A 521 14.91 -8.02 21.60
CA ASP A 521 14.23 -7.20 22.61
C ASP A 521 13.03 -6.46 22.01
N LYS A 522 13.16 -6.02 20.74
CA LYS A 522 12.05 -5.42 20.00
C LYS A 522 10.89 -6.40 19.83
N LEU A 523 11.19 -7.64 19.45
CA LEU A 523 10.20 -8.71 19.31
C LEU A 523 9.52 -9.05 20.64
N ASP A 524 10.30 -9.18 21.71
CA ASP A 524 9.80 -9.53 23.04
C ASP A 524 8.86 -8.46 23.58
N PHE A 525 9.22 -7.18 23.42
CA PHE A 525 8.36 -6.05 23.80
C PHE A 525 7.02 -6.09 23.07
N VAL A 526 7.03 -6.25 21.74
CA VAL A 526 5.81 -6.33 20.93
C VAL A 526 4.96 -7.54 21.32
N THR A 527 5.59 -8.68 21.61
CA THR A 527 4.90 -9.88 22.08
C THR A 527 4.26 -9.67 23.45
N GLN A 528 4.93 -8.96 24.35
CA GLN A 528 4.41 -8.62 25.67
C GLN A 528 3.21 -7.69 25.58
N GLU A 529 3.25 -6.67 24.72
CA GLU A 529 2.12 -5.79 24.45
C GLU A 529 0.90 -6.58 23.94
N MET A 530 1.10 -7.46 22.96
CA MET A 530 0.02 -8.32 22.46
C MET A 530 -0.54 -9.24 23.53
N LYS A 531 0.32 -9.84 24.37
CA LYS A 531 -0.11 -10.68 25.51
C LYS A 531 -0.89 -9.89 26.57
N ALA A 532 -0.59 -8.60 26.74
CA ALA A 532 -1.34 -7.70 27.60
C ALA A 532 -2.70 -7.29 27.01
N GLY A 533 -3.04 -7.75 25.80
CA GLY A 533 -4.30 -7.45 25.12
C GLY A 533 -4.25 -6.22 24.23
N HIS A 534 -3.09 -5.56 24.12
CA HIS A 534 -2.90 -4.43 23.22
C HIS A 534 -2.72 -4.90 21.77
N ARG A 535 -2.95 -3.97 20.84
CA ARG A 535 -2.83 -4.17 19.40
C ARG A 535 -1.79 -3.18 18.86
N PRO A 536 -0.49 -3.52 19.00
CA PRO A 536 0.59 -2.60 18.68
C PRO A 536 0.72 -2.38 17.18
N LEU A 537 0.94 -1.12 16.83
CA LEU A 537 1.46 -0.68 15.55
C LEU A 537 2.98 -0.53 15.64
N VAL A 538 3.71 -1.29 14.84
CA VAL A 538 5.17 -1.16 14.73
C VAL A 538 5.50 -0.26 13.55
N VAL A 539 6.23 0.82 13.78
CA VAL A 539 6.65 1.77 12.74
C VAL A 539 8.17 1.81 12.69
N GLY A 540 8.73 1.58 11.50
CA GLY A 540 10.18 1.50 11.32
C GLY A 540 10.64 1.62 9.87
N ASP A 541 11.94 1.48 9.65
CA ASP A 541 12.58 1.48 8.31
C ASP A 541 12.49 0.11 7.61
N GLY A 542 11.96 -0.91 8.30
CA GLY A 542 11.71 -2.25 7.77
C GLY A 542 12.91 -3.19 7.75
N LEU A 543 14.14 -2.73 8.04
CA LEU A 543 15.33 -3.57 8.05
C LEU A 543 15.55 -4.25 9.42
N ASN A 544 15.37 -3.47 10.49
CA ASN A 544 15.62 -3.93 11.86
C ASN A 544 14.39 -4.55 12.55
N ASP A 545 13.19 -4.35 11.99
CA ASP A 545 11.92 -4.68 12.65
C ASP A 545 11.23 -5.93 12.08
N LEU A 546 11.86 -6.61 11.10
CA LEU A 546 11.38 -7.84 10.46
C LEU A 546 10.90 -8.92 11.45
N LEU A 547 11.58 -9.05 12.58
CA LEU A 547 11.24 -10.03 13.61
C LEU A 547 9.96 -9.65 14.36
N ALA A 548 9.80 -8.37 14.73
CA ALA A 548 8.60 -7.87 15.39
C ALA A 548 7.36 -7.97 14.48
N ILE A 549 7.54 -7.78 13.17
CA ILE A 549 6.48 -7.96 12.16
C ILE A 549 6.03 -9.42 12.09
N LYS A 550 6.96 -10.39 12.13
CA LYS A 550 6.64 -11.83 12.16
C LYS A 550 5.83 -12.25 13.40
N ALA A 551 5.84 -11.47 14.47
CA ALA A 551 5.06 -11.73 15.68
C ALA A 551 3.54 -11.56 15.49
N GLY A 552 3.10 -10.94 14.38
CA GLY A 552 1.68 -10.72 14.07
C GLY A 552 1.17 -9.32 14.41
N ALA A 553 2.04 -8.41 14.86
CA ALA A 553 1.73 -7.00 15.03
C ALA A 553 1.48 -6.32 13.67
N THR A 554 0.65 -5.27 13.67
CA THR A 554 0.44 -4.49 12.44
C THR A 554 1.64 -3.59 12.23
N SER A 555 2.13 -3.49 10.99
CA SER A 555 3.38 -2.78 10.71
C SER A 555 3.27 -1.71 9.62
N ILE A 556 3.97 -0.60 9.82
CA ILE A 556 4.16 0.45 8.82
C ILE A 556 5.65 0.60 8.57
N ALA A 557 6.04 0.51 7.29
CA ALA A 557 7.37 0.92 6.84
C ALA A 557 7.33 2.35 6.29
N MET A 558 8.35 3.14 6.64
CA MET A 558 8.63 4.44 6.01
C MET A 558 9.59 4.24 4.82
N GLY A 559 9.46 4.99 3.73
CA GLY A 559 10.62 5.21 2.87
C GLY A 559 10.41 5.73 1.44
N GLU A 560 11.18 6.77 1.11
CA GLU A 560 11.76 7.03 -0.22
C GLU A 560 13.01 6.14 -0.48
N ARG A 561 13.70 5.64 0.56
CA ARG A 561 15.01 4.93 0.46
C ARG A 561 14.96 3.41 0.68
N GLY A 562 13.80 2.86 1.01
CA GLY A 562 13.64 1.51 1.59
C GLY A 562 12.82 0.51 0.76
N ILE A 563 12.50 0.83 -0.49
CA ILE A 563 11.58 0.06 -1.32
C ILE A 563 12.06 -1.38 -1.62
N ASP A 564 13.36 -1.67 -1.46
CA ASP A 564 13.91 -2.99 -1.77
C ASP A 564 13.65 -4.06 -0.71
N ILE A 565 13.62 -3.70 0.58
CA ILE A 565 13.52 -4.67 1.69
C ILE A 565 12.28 -4.41 2.56
N ALA A 566 11.89 -3.14 2.74
CA ALA A 566 10.77 -2.77 3.62
C ALA A 566 9.39 -3.12 3.01
N VAL A 567 9.26 -2.96 1.69
CA VAL A 567 8.08 -3.37 0.89
C VAL A 567 7.80 -4.87 0.99
N ALA A 568 8.85 -5.70 1.09
CA ALA A 568 8.69 -7.15 1.16
C ALA A 568 8.08 -7.62 2.48
N SER A 569 8.13 -6.81 3.56
CA SER A 569 7.75 -7.30 4.89
C SER A 569 6.69 -6.50 5.66
N ALA A 570 6.51 -5.20 5.43
CA ALA A 570 5.49 -4.40 6.12
C ALA A 570 4.04 -4.53 5.58
N ASP A 571 3.06 -4.39 6.48
CA ASP A 571 1.64 -4.47 6.13
C ASP A 571 1.13 -3.24 5.38
N VAL A 572 1.70 -2.08 5.73
CA VAL A 572 1.48 -0.78 5.10
C VAL A 572 2.84 -0.16 4.79
N VAL A 573 2.97 0.46 3.62
CA VAL A 573 4.17 1.19 3.20
C VAL A 573 3.80 2.64 2.94
N LEU A 574 4.54 3.56 3.55
CA LEU A 574 4.44 4.98 3.28
C LEU A 574 5.51 5.36 2.26
N LEU A 575 5.08 5.88 1.11
CA LEU A 575 5.98 6.33 0.04
C LEU A 575 6.69 7.65 0.38
N SER A 576 6.06 8.45 1.22
CA SER A 576 6.65 9.65 1.81
C SER A 576 7.24 9.33 3.17
N ASP A 577 8.27 10.07 3.52
CA ASP A 577 8.96 10.02 4.81
C ASP A 577 8.23 10.82 5.92
N ASP A 578 7.06 11.41 5.63
CA ASP A 578 6.23 12.21 6.54
C ASP A 578 5.46 11.35 7.57
N LEU A 579 5.81 11.50 8.86
CA LEU A 579 5.19 10.78 9.97
C LEU A 579 3.69 11.08 10.14
N ARG A 580 3.20 12.24 9.66
CA ARG A 580 1.77 12.61 9.75
C ARG A 580 0.88 11.65 8.96
N ARG A 581 1.44 10.97 7.95
CA ARG A 581 0.73 9.96 7.15
C ARG A 581 0.30 8.74 7.96
N ILE A 582 0.97 8.44 9.07
CA ILE A 582 0.58 7.36 9.99
C ILE A 582 -0.82 7.65 10.56
N ALA A 583 -1.08 8.89 10.96
CA ALA A 583 -2.38 9.31 11.47
C ALA A 583 -3.45 9.21 10.37
N THR A 584 -3.12 9.59 9.14
CA THR A 584 -3.99 9.40 7.96
C THR A 584 -4.33 7.92 7.72
N CYS A 585 -3.36 7.01 7.86
CA CYS A 585 -3.60 5.57 7.74
C CYS A 585 -4.64 5.08 8.76
N ILE A 586 -4.49 5.49 10.02
CA ILE A 586 -5.39 5.08 11.11
C ILE A 586 -6.79 5.67 10.89
N ARG A 587 -6.89 6.95 10.52
CA ARG A 587 -8.17 7.60 10.18
C ARG A 587 -8.86 6.87 9.04
N LEU A 588 -8.14 6.55 7.97
CA LEU A 588 -8.65 5.83 6.81
C LEU A 588 -9.15 4.43 7.20
N GLY A 589 -8.34 3.64 7.93
CA GLY A 589 -8.73 2.30 8.40
C GLY A 589 -10.01 2.33 9.25
N ARG A 590 -10.11 3.25 10.22
CA ARG A 590 -11.33 3.43 11.04
C ARG A 590 -12.55 3.82 10.21
N ARG A 591 -12.36 4.71 9.24
CA ARG A 591 -13.45 5.16 8.36
C ARG A 591 -13.90 4.04 7.43
N CYS A 592 -12.99 3.25 6.87
CA CYS A 592 -13.30 2.03 6.16
C CYS A 592 -14.10 1.06 7.04
N ARG A 593 -13.64 0.74 8.24
CA ARG A 593 -14.37 -0.16 9.14
C ARG A 593 -15.78 0.35 9.47
N ARG A 594 -15.93 1.64 9.74
CA ARG A 594 -17.23 2.27 9.98
C ARG A 594 -18.14 2.16 8.75
N THR A 595 -17.64 2.48 7.57
CA THR A 595 -18.40 2.39 6.31
C THR A 595 -18.80 0.95 6.01
N ALA A 596 -17.91 -0.02 6.18
CA ALA A 596 -18.21 -1.44 5.99
C ALA A 596 -19.30 -1.91 6.98
N THR A 597 -19.22 -1.48 8.24
CA THR A 597 -20.23 -1.83 9.27
C THR A 597 -21.59 -1.21 8.95
N ILE A 598 -21.63 0.05 8.54
CA ILE A 598 -22.87 0.73 8.10
C ILE A 598 -23.44 0.05 6.87
N ASN A 599 -22.61 -0.27 5.88
CA ASN A 599 -23.04 -0.97 4.67
C ASN A 599 -23.59 -2.36 4.96
N ALA A 600 -22.96 -3.10 5.88
CA ALA A 600 -23.47 -4.40 6.32
C ALA A 600 -24.83 -4.26 7.02
N ALA A 601 -25.00 -3.24 7.89
CA ALA A 601 -26.27 -2.96 8.54
C ALA A 601 -27.36 -2.56 7.53
N ILE A 602 -27.05 -1.71 6.55
CA ILE A 602 -27.95 -1.34 5.45
C ILE A 602 -28.34 -2.58 4.65
N GLY A 603 -27.36 -3.40 4.24
CA GLY A 603 -27.62 -4.60 3.46
C GLY A 603 -28.51 -5.59 4.20
N LEU A 604 -28.24 -5.84 5.49
CA LEU A 604 -29.07 -6.71 6.32
C LEU A 604 -30.49 -6.15 6.51
N ALA A 605 -30.62 -4.87 6.88
CA ALA A 605 -31.93 -4.24 7.07
C ALA A 605 -32.75 -4.23 5.77
N TRP A 606 -32.10 -3.99 4.64
CA TRP A 606 -32.72 -4.03 3.32
C TRP A 606 -33.21 -5.45 3.00
N THR A 607 -32.37 -6.47 3.13
CA THR A 607 -32.77 -7.87 2.90
C THR A 607 -33.95 -8.28 3.78
N VAL A 608 -33.91 -7.95 5.08
CA VAL A 608 -35.02 -8.25 6.00
C VAL A 608 -36.30 -7.53 5.60
N GLY A 609 -36.22 -6.24 5.24
CA GLY A 609 -37.37 -5.45 4.79
C GLY A 609 -37.98 -6.00 3.50
N VAL A 610 -37.16 -6.39 2.53
CA VAL A 610 -37.62 -6.98 1.26
C VAL A 610 -38.24 -8.36 1.50
N ILE A 611 -37.68 -9.20 2.37
CA ILE A 611 -38.27 -10.50 2.75
C ILE A 611 -39.64 -10.29 3.42
N ALA A 612 -39.76 -9.35 4.36
CA ALA A 612 -41.02 -9.06 5.02
C ALA A 612 -42.09 -8.57 4.04
N LEU A 613 -41.70 -7.69 3.10
CA LEU A 613 -42.59 -7.21 2.05
C LEU A 613 -42.97 -8.32 1.07
N ALA A 614 -42.06 -9.23 0.72
CA ALA A 614 -42.36 -10.41 -0.10
C ALA A 614 -43.34 -11.35 0.60
N ALA A 615 -43.14 -11.61 1.90
CA ALA A 615 -44.02 -12.45 2.70
C ALA A 615 -45.44 -11.90 2.85
N ALA A 616 -45.61 -10.57 2.84
CA ALA A 616 -46.93 -9.92 2.84
C ALA A 616 -47.73 -10.13 1.54
N GLY A 617 -47.09 -10.62 0.47
CA GLY A 617 -47.74 -10.96 -0.82
C GLY A 617 -47.95 -9.86 -1.89
N PRO A 618 -47.63 -8.56 -1.73
CA PRO A 618 -47.91 -7.56 -2.76
C PRO A 618 -46.93 -7.57 -3.94
N LEU A 619 -45.79 -8.26 -3.84
CA LEU A 619 -44.72 -8.19 -4.84
C LEU A 619 -44.48 -9.52 -5.55
N SER A 620 -44.31 -9.46 -6.87
CA SER A 620 -43.79 -10.59 -7.64
C SER A 620 -42.29 -10.78 -7.41
N ALA A 621 -41.78 -11.99 -7.67
CA ALA A 621 -40.36 -12.31 -7.54
C ALA A 621 -39.46 -11.39 -8.40
N VAL A 622 -39.97 -10.87 -9.51
CA VAL A 622 -39.27 -9.93 -10.40
C VAL A 622 -39.11 -8.56 -9.73
N TRP A 623 -40.18 -8.01 -9.15
CA TRP A 623 -40.10 -6.74 -8.41
C TRP A 623 -39.19 -6.85 -7.20
N VAL A 624 -39.23 -8.00 -6.52
CA VAL A 624 -38.30 -8.31 -5.44
C VAL A 624 -36.86 -8.34 -5.94
N ALA A 625 -36.57 -8.96 -7.09
CA ALA A 625 -35.23 -8.97 -7.68
C ALA A 625 -34.71 -7.55 -8.00
N ILE A 626 -35.58 -6.68 -8.52
CA ILE A 626 -35.23 -5.28 -8.79
C ILE A 626 -34.94 -4.54 -7.48
N LEU A 627 -35.85 -4.64 -6.51
CA LEU A 627 -35.74 -3.97 -5.22
C LEU A 627 -34.50 -4.45 -4.46
N HIS A 628 -34.19 -5.74 -4.53
CA HIS A 628 -32.98 -6.33 -3.96
C HIS A 628 -31.70 -5.64 -4.49
N ASN A 629 -31.58 -5.46 -5.82
CA ASN A 629 -30.42 -4.83 -6.45
C ASN A 629 -30.24 -3.35 -6.06
N VAL A 630 -31.33 -2.64 -5.72
CA VAL A 630 -31.24 -1.25 -5.20
C VAL A 630 -30.40 -1.19 -3.92
N GLY A 631 -30.54 -2.17 -3.02
CA GLY A 631 -29.73 -2.24 -1.80
C GLY A 631 -28.23 -2.36 -2.10
N THR A 632 -27.87 -3.16 -3.10
CA THR A 632 -26.48 -3.29 -3.58
C THR A 632 -25.94 -1.95 -4.08
N PHE A 633 -26.71 -1.22 -4.88
CA PHE A 633 -26.30 0.11 -5.36
C PHE A 633 -26.13 1.14 -4.24
N VAL A 634 -26.98 1.11 -3.22
CA VAL A 634 -26.84 2.00 -2.04
C VAL A 634 -25.54 1.73 -1.30
N VAL A 635 -25.19 0.46 -1.08
CA VAL A 635 -23.93 0.05 -0.44
C VAL A 635 -22.72 0.49 -1.26
N ILE A 636 -22.74 0.27 -2.58
CA ILE A 636 -21.67 0.71 -3.50
C ILE A 636 -21.53 2.24 -3.47
N ALA A 637 -22.65 2.97 -3.55
CA ALA A 637 -22.64 4.43 -3.55
C ALA A 637 -22.05 4.98 -2.23
N ASN A 638 -22.41 4.37 -1.09
CA ASN A 638 -21.87 4.77 0.19
C ASN A 638 -20.39 4.42 0.34
N ALA A 639 -19.93 3.27 -0.18
CA ALA A 639 -18.51 2.96 -0.27
C ALA A 639 -17.74 3.96 -1.16
N GLY A 640 -18.32 4.34 -2.31
CA GLY A 640 -17.76 5.32 -3.23
C GLY A 640 -17.58 6.72 -2.62
N ARG A 641 -18.27 7.07 -1.53
CA ARG A 641 -18.02 8.32 -0.79
C ARG A 641 -16.61 8.39 -0.21
N LEU A 642 -15.96 7.25 0.04
CA LEU A 642 -14.57 7.22 0.48
C LEU A 642 -13.62 7.82 -0.57
N LEU A 643 -13.93 7.67 -1.87
CA LEU A 643 -13.10 8.19 -2.96
C LEU A 643 -13.02 9.73 -2.98
N ARG A 644 -13.94 10.42 -2.28
CA ARG A 644 -13.98 11.88 -2.14
C ARG A 644 -13.22 12.41 -0.93
N ILE A 645 -12.50 11.54 -0.21
CA ILE A 645 -11.64 11.97 0.89
C ILE A 645 -10.44 12.71 0.30
N ASP A 646 -10.22 13.92 0.79
CA ASP A 646 -9.01 14.71 0.58
C ASP A 646 -8.14 14.64 1.85
N GLU A 647 -6.87 15.02 1.75
CA GLU A 647 -5.84 14.83 2.80
C GLU A 647 -6.19 15.39 4.18
N SER A 648 -7.12 16.35 4.26
CA SER A 648 -7.46 17.08 5.48
C SER A 648 -8.64 16.52 6.28
N ALA A 649 -9.25 15.39 5.87
CA ALA A 649 -10.55 14.91 6.37
C ALA A 649 -10.55 13.62 7.21
#